data_AF-A0A2M9XD53-F1
#
_entry.id   AF-A0A2M9XD53-F1
#
_cell.length_a   1.000
_cell.length_b   1.000
_cell.length_c   1.000
_cell.angle_alpha   90.00
_cell.angle_beta   90.00
_cell.angle_gamma   90.00
#
_symmetry.space_group_name_H-M   'P 1'
#
loop_
_entity.id
_entity.type
_entity.pdbx_description
1 polymer ?
#
loop_
_entity_poly.entity_id
_entity_poly.type
_entity_poly.pdbx_seq_one_letter_code
_entity_poly.pdbx_strand_id
1 'polypeptide(L)'
;MVTGFGERDRIFIKRTVVITCLAVLPILSGCKESEKAGSALDSFFSSIGIPVDGGGSVPKTVNNINYTETDTPATLPVDFGTTGPQALLNLAAFDQVDRYKSLEIVFSEPMDRNTVFTSFSLREKTGPSSFAPLPGPSSPAAESKGGVFYWKSGGRLIFDPYRELKSNTTYQLSLTSDAKGIEGGTLTAYTTEFTTEPDYYVTMSLNGKSVGPGNTVNDLTFADALPGTLSMNLTASFTNPVAGTNYIKSIKLKHMGSSVTYDICNAPSVPCDMTNALASSLNLNGLSDGLKPFQGGNSYVFEITNSAGKLFQRSFGFNYGKVNSNPYNILTKGAAAILDEAQTLRLFGGVLERFARGDFRIKDSADNVVKTFANFSNAPTSGTKRSGYCMNYDSFNFIRSYGDASDYTIATFQDGYCGPNGTGSNQGAFTGYGCPPLSDCMNFDVDVYITSVNIPTTVGASTTKDCNNLDITATENIKACLKVNGNGDLGVTLRGKVATIGLIVVARNQGDIGGFLCGLAGSCAGTLFSFSMTSDLNYNVTVKPVRTSKARTTSSVDSNGNFVIQIKTPFSPTDPDTGNFYVSEWAVNLTTHDIVQRSSGSWLANLITSIGTDLANSMVAALAPKITQAMLGDVIQGVAPKALNSVVQSLKTPGLDITLPNYLPAPLANFPLTLQLQVEQDAVVRMSGSNKAVVASADLGLVTPAASRLLNTNPNYHGQSGAVGFVSTRPVPTTQALTGEYAFNNSAANPGLLLTLTADTVTQAAFSLWQNGALNLRINRQFIDTIVAYAGDDPLFQLTQELVKVGTLMNVLSPGRPLNGLNPTDPTKLIRSVNSTDDVDIDVYAIHAPNGEFKWVGSAAQKPTLVVNFTDLELRIFGRRPNGTNIGTDAAPVICSSAAADTAANSCRYLLNKARVSIKADGVFDFVPFVNPTGNTTYDKLNALKLVLNKDVGKMSYTLDILEGNSFNPFGLDPKGIFQVVDPLIRSLIVPLVNNVLRQVPLPRTLTISSLYHPTNNTTCNIKADTDNLMLRTFNVTPGSEPYPYLFGALQFQGAAASNPASTIVCP
;
A
#
# COMPACT_ATOMS: atom_id res chain seq x y z
N MET A 1 54.19 23.42 -4.54
CA MET A 1 55.48 24.09 -4.81
C MET A 1 56.17 23.32 -5.93
N VAL A 2 56.45 24.01 -7.04
CA VAL A 2 57.65 23.90 -7.90
C VAL A 2 57.95 22.49 -8.46
N THR A 3 57.45 22.19 -9.68
CA THR A 3 58.19 21.96 -10.95
C THR A 3 59.01 20.66 -10.98
N GLY A 4 59.01 19.80 -12.00
CA GLY A 4 58.86 19.98 -13.44
C GLY A 4 59.90 19.08 -14.13
N PHE A 5 59.69 18.82 -15.44
CA PHE A 5 60.59 18.14 -16.39
C PHE A 5 60.76 16.62 -16.24
N GLY A 6 60.75 15.80 -17.30
CA GLY A 6 60.76 16.10 -18.72
C GLY A 6 61.31 14.88 -19.49
N GLU A 7 60.52 14.38 -20.42
CA GLU A 7 60.84 13.80 -21.73
C GLU A 7 62.05 12.85 -21.97
N ARG A 8 61.67 11.67 -22.49
CA ARG A 8 62.00 11.09 -23.83
C ARG A 8 63.08 10.01 -24.02
N ASP A 9 62.67 9.10 -24.91
CA ASP A 9 63.36 8.15 -25.78
C ASP A 9 63.86 6.83 -25.17
N ARG A 10 63.30 5.64 -25.48
CA ARG A 10 62.96 4.91 -26.73
C ARG A 10 63.93 3.72 -26.92
N ILE A 11 63.41 2.50 -26.69
CA ILE A 11 63.43 1.31 -27.58
C ILE A 11 63.60 -0.02 -26.81
N PHE A 12 62.57 -0.85 -27.02
CA PHE A 12 62.38 -2.29 -26.85
C PHE A 12 63.61 -3.20 -26.68
N ILE A 13 63.52 -4.17 -25.77
CA ILE A 13 63.26 -5.61 -26.07
C ILE A 13 62.89 -6.36 -24.75
N LYS A 14 62.04 -7.37 -24.90
CA LYS A 14 61.14 -8.02 -23.91
C LYS A 14 61.80 -8.83 -22.78
N ARG A 15 61.21 -8.68 -21.56
CA ARG A 15 60.73 -9.66 -20.55
C ARG A 15 61.47 -11.02 -20.40
N THR A 16 61.73 -11.61 -19.24
CA THR A 16 61.52 -11.33 -17.79
C THR A 16 62.27 -12.45 -17.05
N VAL A 17 63.06 -12.14 -16.01
CA VAL A 17 63.58 -13.12 -15.04
C VAL A 17 63.33 -12.58 -13.62
N VAL A 18 62.58 -13.39 -12.85
CA VAL A 18 62.70 -13.75 -11.42
C VAL A 18 63.57 -12.84 -10.53
N ILE A 19 63.10 -12.47 -9.34
CA ILE A 19 63.80 -12.70 -8.05
C ILE A 19 62.92 -12.38 -6.83
N THR A 20 63.04 -13.29 -5.89
CA THR A 20 62.43 -13.51 -4.58
C THR A 20 63.16 -12.76 -3.46
N CYS A 21 62.49 -12.66 -2.28
CA CYS A 21 63.03 -12.46 -0.90
C CYS A 21 63.34 -11.01 -0.46
N LEU A 22 63.09 -10.52 0.77
CA LEU A 22 62.90 -11.08 2.14
C LEU A 22 62.19 -9.98 2.99
N ALA A 23 61.04 -10.20 3.65
CA ALA A 23 60.82 -10.53 5.08
C ALA A 23 61.36 -9.55 6.16
N VAL A 24 60.45 -8.83 6.87
CA VAL A 24 60.51 -8.52 8.33
C VAL A 24 59.07 -8.40 8.90
N LEU A 25 58.76 -9.18 9.95
CA LEU A 25 57.60 -9.18 10.88
C LEU A 25 58.14 -8.84 12.31
N PRO A 26 57.39 -8.66 13.43
CA PRO A 26 55.94 -8.49 13.71
C PRO A 26 55.60 -7.49 14.88
N ILE A 27 54.33 -7.53 15.36
CA ILE A 27 53.73 -7.22 16.70
C ILE A 27 52.58 -6.19 16.56
N LEU A 28 51.31 -6.32 16.98
CA LEU A 28 50.35 -7.27 17.61
C LEU A 28 48.96 -6.63 17.29
N SER A 29 47.81 -7.26 17.03
CA SER A 29 47.00 -8.16 17.88
C SER A 29 45.66 -8.45 17.17
N GLY A 30 45.17 -9.70 17.19
CA GLY A 30 43.73 -10.02 17.15
C GLY A 30 43.08 -10.45 15.83
N CYS A 31 43.59 -11.48 15.14
CA CYS A 31 42.83 -12.18 14.10
C CYS A 31 41.87 -13.20 14.73
N LYS A 32 40.55 -13.02 14.54
CA LYS A 32 39.58 -14.11 14.50
C LYS A 32 39.29 -14.44 13.04
N GLU A 33 39.28 -15.73 12.76
CA GLU A 33 39.11 -16.38 11.46
C GLU A 33 37.98 -15.74 10.63
N SER A 34 38.32 -15.11 9.50
CA SER A 34 37.36 -14.97 8.40
C SER A 34 37.61 -16.11 7.42
N GLU A 35 36.74 -17.13 7.49
CA GLU A 35 36.55 -18.04 6.37
C GLU A 35 36.32 -17.19 5.11
N LYS A 36 37.08 -17.49 4.05
CA LYS A 36 36.81 -16.96 2.71
C LYS A 36 35.42 -17.44 2.31
N ALA A 37 34.41 -16.59 2.46
CA ALA A 37 33.09 -16.83 1.89
C ALA A 37 33.23 -16.92 0.37
N GLY A 38 32.93 -18.09 -0.19
CA GLY A 38 32.71 -18.23 -1.63
C GLY A 38 31.58 -17.29 -2.07
N SER A 39 31.65 -16.80 -3.31
CA SER A 39 30.62 -15.91 -3.84
C SER A 39 29.25 -16.61 -3.78
N ALA A 40 28.17 -15.84 -3.55
CA ALA A 40 26.80 -16.37 -3.65
C ALA A 40 26.52 -17.00 -5.03
N LEU A 41 27.25 -16.55 -6.06
CA LEU A 41 27.27 -17.13 -7.40
C LEU A 41 27.88 -18.53 -7.39
N ASP A 42 29.00 -18.71 -6.72
CA ASP A 42 29.68 -20.01 -6.66
C ASP A 42 28.85 -21.02 -5.86
N SER A 43 28.21 -20.54 -4.79
CA SER A 43 27.26 -21.35 -4.01
C SER A 43 25.99 -21.69 -4.80
N PHE A 44 25.49 -20.79 -5.66
CA PHE A 44 24.31 -21.06 -6.50
C PHE A 44 24.64 -22.03 -7.63
N PHE A 45 25.69 -21.76 -8.42
CA PHE A 45 26.11 -22.63 -9.52
C PHE A 45 26.47 -24.02 -9.02
N SER A 46 27.19 -24.13 -7.89
CA SER A 46 27.43 -25.44 -7.26
C SER A 46 26.15 -26.10 -6.74
N SER A 47 25.15 -25.34 -6.26
CA SER A 47 23.87 -25.90 -5.80
C SER A 47 22.98 -26.45 -6.92
N ILE A 48 23.11 -25.94 -8.15
CA ILE A 48 22.41 -26.45 -9.34
C ILE A 48 23.29 -27.39 -10.19
N GLY A 49 24.42 -27.87 -9.64
CA GLY A 49 25.29 -28.86 -10.28
C GLY A 49 26.23 -28.32 -11.36
N ILE A 50 26.40 -27.00 -11.46
CA ILE A 50 27.34 -26.35 -12.39
C ILE A 50 28.69 -26.17 -11.66
N PRO A 51 29.76 -26.89 -12.06
CA PRO A 51 31.05 -26.76 -11.42
C PRO A 51 31.65 -25.38 -11.67
N VAL A 52 31.84 -24.64 -10.59
CA VAL A 52 32.54 -23.36 -10.50
C VAL A 52 33.89 -23.67 -9.88
N ASP A 53 34.89 -23.76 -10.74
CA ASP A 53 36.30 -24.07 -10.49
C ASP A 53 36.68 -25.52 -10.18
N GLY A 54 37.72 -25.98 -10.89
CA GLY A 54 38.26 -27.34 -10.79
C GLY A 54 38.86 -27.64 -9.43
N GLY A 55 38.06 -28.21 -8.53
CA GLY A 55 38.56 -28.82 -7.29
C GLY A 55 37.65 -28.78 -6.07
N GLY A 56 36.50 -28.09 -6.11
CA GLY A 56 35.62 -27.97 -4.94
C GLY A 56 34.53 -29.05 -4.85
N SER A 57 34.48 -29.79 -3.74
CA SER A 57 33.40 -30.73 -3.43
C SER A 57 32.13 -30.00 -2.95
N VAL A 58 30.97 -30.40 -3.48
CA VAL A 58 29.62 -29.89 -3.13
C VAL A 58 29.33 -30.02 -1.61
N PRO A 59 28.69 -29.02 -0.96
CA PRO A 59 28.29 -29.11 0.45
C PRO A 59 27.35 -30.29 0.72
N LYS A 60 27.67 -31.10 1.74
CA LYS A 60 27.05 -32.40 2.05
C LYS A 60 25.66 -32.36 2.73
N THR A 61 24.99 -31.21 2.84
CA THR A 61 23.81 -31.06 3.71
C THR A 61 22.47 -30.80 3.03
N VAL A 62 22.38 -30.90 1.71
CA VAL A 62 21.09 -31.05 1.02
C VAL A 62 21.01 -32.51 0.59
N ASN A 63 19.91 -33.20 0.87
CA ASN A 63 19.62 -34.52 0.29
C ASN A 63 19.44 -34.36 -1.25
N ASN A 64 20.54 -34.10 -1.95
CA ASN A 64 20.59 -34.00 -3.40
C ASN A 64 20.61 -35.42 -3.96
N ILE A 65 19.42 -35.95 -4.26
CA ILE A 65 19.34 -36.90 -5.36
C ILE A 65 19.60 -36.07 -6.62
N ASN A 66 20.82 -36.10 -7.14
CA ASN A 66 21.14 -35.49 -8.43
C ASN A 66 20.13 -35.99 -9.47
N TYR A 67 19.48 -35.08 -10.20
CA TYR A 67 18.58 -35.48 -11.27
C TYR A 67 19.34 -36.34 -12.29
N THR A 68 18.78 -37.51 -12.59
CA THR A 68 19.29 -38.41 -13.64
C THR A 68 18.27 -38.50 -14.74
N GLU A 69 18.73 -38.27 -15.98
CA GLU A 69 17.91 -38.30 -17.20
C GLU A 69 17.22 -39.64 -17.42
N THR A 70 17.84 -40.72 -16.95
CA THR A 70 17.34 -42.10 -17.07
C THR A 70 17.03 -42.66 -15.70
N ASP A 71 16.19 -43.68 -15.66
CA ASP A 71 15.90 -44.42 -14.43
C ASP A 71 17.13 -45.21 -13.94
N THR A 72 16.97 -45.87 -12.79
CA THR A 72 18.00 -46.69 -12.16
C THR A 72 18.44 -47.79 -13.14
N PRO A 73 19.74 -47.89 -13.48
CA PRO A 73 20.21 -48.80 -14.50
C PRO A 73 20.11 -50.27 -14.07
N ALA A 74 19.91 -51.15 -15.04
CA ALA A 74 19.91 -52.59 -14.85
C ALA A 74 21.33 -53.11 -14.57
N THR A 75 21.42 -54.29 -13.93
CA THR A 75 22.66 -55.07 -13.97
C THR A 75 22.70 -55.85 -15.28
N LEU A 76 23.77 -55.71 -16.07
CA LEU A 76 23.90 -56.40 -17.34
C LEU A 76 24.03 -57.93 -17.13
N PRO A 77 23.38 -58.76 -17.98
CA PRO A 77 23.56 -60.20 -17.95
C PRO A 77 25.04 -60.60 -18.15
N VAL A 78 25.46 -61.67 -17.47
CA VAL A 78 26.85 -62.17 -17.52
C VAL A 78 27.28 -62.67 -18.91
N ASP A 79 26.31 -62.99 -19.76
CA ASP A 79 26.45 -63.50 -21.13
C ASP A 79 26.03 -62.47 -22.20
N PHE A 80 25.86 -61.20 -21.83
CA PHE A 80 25.44 -60.13 -22.73
C PHE A 80 26.45 -59.91 -23.86
N GLY A 81 26.04 -60.20 -25.10
CA GLY A 81 26.87 -60.12 -26.31
C GLY A 81 27.57 -61.41 -26.75
N THR A 82 27.36 -62.53 -26.07
CA THR A 82 28.06 -63.79 -26.41
C THR A 82 27.50 -64.52 -27.63
N THR A 83 26.27 -64.21 -28.07
CA THR A 83 25.59 -64.87 -29.21
C THR A 83 25.36 -63.94 -30.41
N GLY A 84 26.07 -62.82 -30.47
CA GLY A 84 25.88 -61.74 -31.45
C GLY A 84 25.25 -60.48 -30.84
N PRO A 85 24.89 -59.47 -31.65
CA PRO A 85 24.32 -58.22 -31.15
C PRO A 85 23.03 -58.46 -30.36
N GLN A 86 23.01 -58.00 -29.10
CA GLN A 86 21.88 -58.07 -28.17
C GLN A 86 21.52 -56.67 -27.68
N ALA A 87 20.25 -56.48 -27.29
CA ALA A 87 19.75 -55.23 -26.72
C ALA A 87 19.11 -55.49 -25.35
N LEU A 88 19.15 -54.50 -24.48
CA LEU A 88 18.50 -54.52 -23.17
C LEU A 88 17.99 -53.13 -22.81
N LEU A 89 16.75 -53.05 -22.33
CA LEU A 89 16.19 -51.83 -21.73
C LEU A 89 16.81 -51.67 -20.33
N ASN A 90 17.59 -50.61 -20.14
CA ASN A 90 18.45 -50.39 -18.97
C ASN A 90 17.65 -49.87 -17.76
N LEU A 91 16.77 -50.71 -17.24
CA LEU A 91 15.94 -50.44 -16.07
C LEU A 91 16.18 -51.53 -15.01
N ALA A 92 16.41 -51.11 -13.76
CA ALA A 92 16.52 -52.04 -12.63
C ALA A 92 15.20 -52.73 -12.29
N ALA A 93 14.08 -52.10 -12.60
CA ALA A 93 12.72 -52.56 -12.36
C ALA A 93 11.82 -52.21 -13.56
N PHE A 94 10.92 -53.12 -13.93
CA PHE A 94 9.97 -52.93 -15.04
C PHE A 94 8.58 -52.47 -14.55
N ASP A 95 8.38 -52.44 -13.24
CA ASP A 95 7.26 -51.83 -12.54
C ASP A 95 7.66 -50.45 -11.99
N GLN A 96 6.72 -49.49 -11.98
CA GLN A 96 6.95 -48.12 -11.51
C GLN A 96 8.01 -47.32 -12.30
N VAL A 97 8.13 -47.57 -13.60
CA VAL A 97 9.05 -46.80 -14.45
C VAL A 97 8.66 -45.32 -14.45
N ASP A 98 9.63 -44.43 -14.24
CA ASP A 98 9.37 -42.99 -14.20
C ASP A 98 8.86 -42.50 -15.55
N ARG A 99 7.64 -41.95 -15.55
CA ARG A 99 6.94 -41.56 -16.79
C ARG A 99 7.55 -40.32 -17.48
N TYR A 100 8.41 -39.60 -16.76
CA TYR A 100 9.05 -38.37 -17.21
C TYR A 100 10.48 -38.56 -17.74
N LYS A 101 11.06 -39.75 -17.53
CA LYS A 101 12.46 -40.01 -17.86
C LYS A 101 12.63 -40.64 -19.23
N SER A 102 13.80 -40.39 -19.83
CA SER A 102 14.19 -41.03 -21.06
C SER A 102 14.46 -42.52 -20.84
N LEU A 103 14.14 -43.34 -21.84
CA LEU A 103 14.42 -44.77 -21.85
C LEU A 103 15.80 -45.03 -22.41
N GLU A 104 16.65 -45.71 -21.65
CA GLU A 104 17.98 -46.11 -22.12
C GLU A 104 17.99 -47.56 -22.60
N ILE A 105 18.46 -47.78 -23.82
CA ILE A 105 18.71 -49.08 -24.41
C ILE A 105 20.22 -49.27 -24.52
N VAL A 106 20.72 -50.34 -23.92
CA VAL A 106 22.12 -50.75 -24.02
C VAL A 106 22.20 -51.90 -25.02
N PHE A 107 23.17 -51.81 -25.93
CA PHE A 107 23.50 -52.85 -26.90
C PHE A 107 24.83 -53.48 -26.51
N SER A 108 24.99 -54.77 -26.80
CA SER A 108 26.23 -55.49 -26.53
C SER A 108 27.39 -55.06 -27.42
N GLU A 109 27.10 -54.48 -28.58
CA GLU A 109 28.05 -54.03 -29.60
C GLU A 109 27.57 -52.72 -30.25
N PRO A 110 28.45 -51.96 -30.93
CA PRO A 110 28.04 -50.76 -31.67
C PRO A 110 27.05 -51.05 -32.81
N MET A 111 25.96 -50.28 -32.91
CA MET A 111 24.87 -50.53 -33.86
C MET A 111 24.75 -49.50 -34.99
N ASP A 112 24.25 -49.93 -36.15
CA ASP A 112 23.86 -49.03 -37.24
C ASP A 112 22.60 -48.25 -36.87
N ARG A 113 22.72 -46.92 -36.84
CA ARG A 113 21.68 -46.02 -36.33
C ARG A 113 20.38 -46.09 -37.15
N ASN A 114 20.48 -46.17 -38.47
CA ASN A 114 19.32 -46.12 -39.36
C ASN A 114 18.49 -47.39 -39.24
N THR A 115 19.15 -48.55 -39.22
CA THR A 115 18.47 -49.84 -39.06
C THR A 115 17.79 -49.98 -37.69
N VAL A 116 18.43 -49.46 -36.63
CA VAL A 116 17.84 -49.41 -35.28
C VAL A 116 16.59 -48.53 -35.26
N PHE A 117 16.62 -47.33 -35.83
CA PHE A 117 15.46 -46.43 -35.87
C PHE A 117 14.27 -47.04 -36.62
N THR A 118 14.52 -47.73 -37.74
CA THR A 118 13.44 -48.39 -38.49
C THR A 118 12.83 -49.55 -37.70
N SER A 119 13.67 -50.34 -37.02
CA SER A 119 13.27 -51.52 -36.24
C SER A 119 12.60 -51.21 -34.90
N PHE A 120 12.83 -50.02 -34.34
CA PHE A 120 12.32 -49.62 -33.03
C PHE A 120 10.81 -49.38 -33.05
N SER A 121 10.12 -49.87 -32.02
CA SER A 121 8.72 -49.63 -31.77
C SER A 121 8.45 -49.55 -30.26
N LEU A 122 7.90 -48.43 -29.80
CA LEU A 122 7.32 -48.31 -28.46
C LEU A 122 5.82 -48.12 -28.61
N ARG A 123 5.03 -48.99 -27.96
CA ARG A 123 3.57 -48.98 -28.09
C ARG A 123 2.88 -49.03 -26.74
N GLU A 124 1.83 -48.24 -26.61
CA GLU A 124 0.92 -48.20 -25.47
C GLU A 124 -0.04 -49.38 -25.52
N LYS A 125 -0.21 -50.10 -24.42
CA LYS A 125 -1.25 -51.14 -24.31
C LYS A 125 -2.63 -50.51 -24.19
N THR A 126 -3.50 -50.74 -25.18
CA THR A 126 -4.87 -50.18 -25.25
C THR A 126 -5.97 -51.20 -24.95
N GLY A 127 -5.60 -52.45 -24.72
CA GLY A 127 -6.51 -53.57 -24.43
C GLY A 127 -5.70 -54.81 -24.01
N PRO A 128 -6.36 -55.96 -23.76
CA PRO A 128 -5.68 -57.16 -23.27
C PRO A 128 -4.50 -57.62 -24.13
N SER A 129 -4.62 -57.43 -25.46
CA SER A 129 -3.63 -57.83 -26.47
C SER A 129 -3.44 -56.80 -27.59
N SER A 130 -3.93 -55.57 -27.41
CA SER A 130 -3.84 -54.49 -28.41
C SER A 130 -2.85 -53.41 -27.98
N PHE A 131 -2.05 -52.94 -28.93
CA PHE A 131 -1.02 -51.94 -28.71
C PHE A 131 -1.10 -50.83 -29.76
N ALA A 132 -1.16 -49.57 -29.31
CA ALA A 132 -1.19 -48.38 -30.15
C ALA A 132 0.18 -47.67 -30.18
N PRO A 133 0.61 -47.11 -31.32
CA PRO A 133 1.82 -46.31 -31.38
C PRO A 133 1.70 -45.04 -30.52
N LEU A 134 2.84 -44.53 -30.04
CA LEU A 134 2.88 -43.25 -29.36
C LEU A 134 2.46 -42.08 -30.29
N PRO A 135 1.83 -41.02 -29.75
CA PRO A 135 1.52 -39.82 -30.52
C PRO A 135 2.77 -39.13 -31.08
N GLY A 136 2.67 -38.61 -32.30
CA GLY A 136 3.76 -37.93 -32.98
C GLY A 136 3.44 -37.64 -34.46
N PRO A 137 4.31 -36.90 -35.16
CA PRO A 137 4.14 -36.64 -36.59
C PRO A 137 4.24 -37.93 -37.41
N SER A 138 3.51 -38.03 -38.53
CA SER A 138 3.53 -39.21 -39.39
C SER A 138 4.78 -39.33 -40.29
N SER A 139 5.59 -38.27 -40.39
CA SER A 139 6.80 -38.20 -41.21
C SER A 139 7.72 -37.07 -40.70
N PRO A 140 9.06 -37.19 -40.79
CA PRO A 140 9.85 -38.34 -41.30
C PRO A 140 9.86 -39.55 -40.36
N ALA A 141 10.28 -40.73 -40.85
CA ALA A 141 10.19 -42.01 -40.13
C ALA A 141 10.90 -42.08 -38.77
N ALA A 142 11.92 -41.24 -38.55
CA ALA A 142 12.58 -41.11 -37.25
C ALA A 142 11.71 -40.36 -36.21
N GLU A 143 10.89 -39.41 -36.66
CA GLU A 143 9.97 -38.65 -35.81
C GLU A 143 8.62 -39.36 -35.61
N SER A 144 8.29 -40.34 -36.47
CA SER A 144 7.03 -41.10 -36.36
C SER A 144 7.02 -42.18 -35.28
N LYS A 145 8.12 -42.32 -34.53
CA LYS A 145 8.25 -43.27 -33.41
C LYS A 145 7.77 -42.70 -32.07
N GLY A 146 7.29 -41.46 -32.05
CA GLY A 146 6.71 -40.81 -30.87
C GLY A 146 7.73 -40.28 -29.85
N GLY A 147 8.99 -40.11 -30.27
CA GLY A 147 10.05 -39.52 -29.46
C GLY A 147 11.31 -39.23 -30.27
N VAL A 148 12.35 -38.76 -29.60
CA VAL A 148 13.66 -38.45 -30.18
C VAL A 148 14.69 -39.48 -29.75
N PHE A 149 15.57 -39.84 -30.69
CA PHE A 149 16.66 -40.77 -30.45
C PHE A 149 18.01 -40.06 -30.27
N TYR A 150 18.76 -40.46 -29.24
CA TYR A 150 20.09 -39.91 -28.95
C TYR A 150 21.08 -41.03 -28.63
N TRP A 151 22.21 -41.07 -29.32
CA TRP A 151 23.26 -42.05 -29.05
C TRP A 151 24.28 -41.49 -28.05
N LYS A 152 24.33 -42.06 -26.83
CA LYS A 152 25.37 -41.74 -25.82
C LYS A 152 26.74 -42.30 -26.22
N SER A 153 26.73 -43.44 -26.91
CA SER A 153 27.91 -44.11 -27.47
C SER A 153 27.45 -45.04 -28.61
N GLY A 154 28.36 -45.70 -29.32
CA GLY A 154 27.98 -46.66 -30.37
C GLY A 154 27.02 -47.78 -29.90
N GLY A 155 27.09 -48.17 -28.62
CA GLY A 155 26.26 -49.23 -28.03
C GLY A 155 25.23 -48.73 -27.00
N ARG A 156 24.94 -47.43 -26.91
CA ARG A 156 23.95 -46.90 -25.96
C ARG A 156 23.04 -45.89 -26.63
N LEU A 157 21.76 -46.22 -26.70
CA LEU A 157 20.71 -45.40 -27.27
C LEU A 157 19.80 -44.89 -26.17
N ILE A 158 19.43 -43.62 -26.24
CA ILE A 158 18.39 -43.01 -25.43
C ILE A 158 17.21 -42.69 -26.34
N PHE A 159 16.03 -43.12 -25.91
CA PHE A 159 14.76 -42.72 -26.49
C PHE A 159 14.05 -41.79 -25.52
N ASP A 160 13.83 -40.55 -25.94
CA ASP A 160 13.14 -39.52 -25.19
C ASP A 160 11.75 -39.28 -25.80
N PRO A 161 10.67 -39.74 -25.17
CA PRO A 161 9.31 -39.53 -25.66
C PRO A 161 9.00 -38.03 -25.87
N TYR A 162 8.23 -37.66 -26.91
CA TYR A 162 7.85 -36.24 -27.10
C TYR A 162 6.94 -35.67 -26.00
N ARG A 163 6.45 -36.54 -25.12
CA ARG A 163 5.62 -36.23 -23.95
C ARG A 163 5.81 -37.29 -22.89
N GLU A 164 5.52 -36.92 -21.66
CA GLU A 164 5.38 -37.85 -20.53
C GLU A 164 4.55 -39.08 -20.95
N LEU A 165 5.02 -40.27 -20.56
CA LEU A 165 4.25 -41.49 -20.74
C LEU A 165 2.99 -41.43 -19.86
N LYS A 166 1.91 -42.09 -20.29
CA LYS A 166 0.66 -42.13 -19.50
C LYS A 166 0.91 -42.80 -18.16
N SER A 167 0.25 -42.31 -17.12
CA SER A 167 0.29 -42.90 -15.78
C SER A 167 -0.24 -44.32 -15.76
N ASN A 168 0.36 -45.17 -14.92
CA ASN A 168 -0.09 -46.55 -14.66
C ASN A 168 -0.42 -47.33 -15.95
N THR A 169 0.39 -47.14 -16.99
CA THR A 169 0.14 -47.69 -18.33
C THR A 169 1.26 -48.63 -18.70
N THR A 170 0.91 -49.78 -19.27
CA THR A 170 1.89 -50.75 -19.75
C THR A 170 2.29 -50.40 -21.17
N TYR A 171 3.59 -50.37 -21.41
CA TYR A 171 4.20 -50.13 -22.72
C TYR A 171 4.99 -51.35 -23.15
N GLN A 172 4.98 -51.63 -24.44
CA GLN A 172 5.82 -52.65 -25.06
C GLN A 172 6.88 -51.98 -25.92
N LEU A 173 8.14 -52.22 -25.60
CA LEU A 173 9.29 -51.84 -26.41
C LEU A 173 9.72 -53.06 -27.22
N SER A 174 9.86 -52.89 -28.54
CA SER A 174 10.39 -53.92 -29.43
C SER A 174 11.45 -53.37 -30.39
N LEU A 175 12.44 -54.21 -30.65
CA LEU A 175 13.50 -54.05 -31.65
C LEU A 175 13.55 -55.34 -32.48
N THR A 176 13.31 -55.23 -33.78
CA THR A 176 13.30 -56.39 -34.69
C THR A 176 14.71 -56.80 -35.12
N SER A 177 14.81 -57.98 -35.72
CA SER A 177 16.03 -58.49 -36.35
C SER A 177 16.49 -57.69 -37.59
N ASP A 178 15.79 -56.61 -37.95
CA ASP A 178 16.21 -55.72 -39.04
C ASP A 178 17.34 -54.78 -38.60
N ALA A 179 17.53 -54.58 -37.28
CA ALA A 179 18.66 -53.84 -36.73
C ALA A 179 19.98 -54.61 -36.89
N LYS A 180 21.05 -53.90 -37.25
CA LYS A 180 22.37 -54.50 -37.51
C LYS A 180 23.49 -53.84 -36.71
N GLY A 181 24.50 -54.65 -36.35
CA GLY A 181 25.76 -54.13 -35.82
C GLY A 181 26.56 -53.37 -36.88
N ILE A 182 27.39 -52.41 -36.47
CA ILE A 182 28.28 -51.67 -37.39
C ILE A 182 29.28 -52.62 -38.05
N GLU A 183 29.74 -53.64 -37.32
CA GLU A 183 30.70 -54.65 -37.79
C GLU A 183 30.03 -55.84 -38.52
N GLY A 184 28.70 -55.80 -38.71
CA GLY A 184 27.90 -56.89 -39.26
C GLY A 184 27.16 -57.68 -38.19
N GLY A 185 26.29 -58.60 -38.61
CA GLY A 185 25.42 -59.35 -37.71
C GLY A 185 24.06 -58.68 -37.45
N THR A 186 23.05 -59.52 -37.23
CA THR A 186 21.67 -59.12 -36.98
C THR A 186 21.39 -59.10 -35.48
N LEU A 187 20.68 -58.07 -35.01
CA LEU A 187 20.21 -57.99 -33.63
C LEU A 187 19.33 -59.20 -33.30
N THR A 188 19.59 -59.83 -32.16
CA THR A 188 18.64 -60.78 -31.57
C THR A 188 17.39 -60.00 -31.17
N ALA A 189 16.26 -60.31 -31.82
CA ALA A 189 15.02 -59.56 -31.63
C ALA A 189 14.68 -59.45 -30.13
N TYR A 190 14.45 -58.21 -29.68
CA TYR A 190 14.24 -57.90 -28.28
C TYR A 190 12.84 -57.33 -28.11
N THR A 191 12.06 -57.86 -27.17
CA THR A 191 10.75 -57.33 -26.81
C THR A 191 10.59 -57.41 -25.30
N THR A 192 10.21 -56.29 -24.68
CA THR A 192 9.97 -56.21 -23.24
C THR A 192 8.76 -55.32 -22.96
N GLU A 193 8.07 -55.61 -21.86
CA GLU A 193 7.01 -54.76 -21.34
C GLU A 193 7.45 -54.09 -20.04
N PHE A 194 7.00 -52.86 -19.83
CA PHE A 194 7.17 -52.15 -18.57
C PHE A 194 5.91 -51.35 -18.24
N THR A 195 5.66 -51.09 -16.97
CA THR A 195 4.53 -50.32 -16.48
C THR A 195 5.01 -49.05 -15.80
N THR A 196 4.48 -47.91 -16.23
CA THR A 196 4.80 -46.60 -15.67
C THR A 196 4.21 -46.40 -14.28
N GLU A 197 4.80 -45.49 -13.49
CA GLU A 197 4.24 -45.07 -12.21
C GLU A 197 2.82 -44.45 -12.35
N PRO A 198 1.95 -44.56 -11.32
CA PRO A 198 0.67 -43.88 -11.30
C PRO A 198 0.84 -42.36 -11.17
N ASP A 199 -0.21 -41.60 -11.52
CA ASP A 199 -0.24 -40.18 -11.16
C ASP A 199 -0.70 -40.01 -9.72
N TYR A 200 -0.19 -38.98 -9.06
CA TYR A 200 -0.59 -38.60 -7.71
C TYR A 200 -1.35 -37.28 -7.73
N TYR A 201 -2.11 -37.02 -8.81
CA TYR A 201 -2.87 -35.79 -8.94
C TYR A 201 -4.10 -35.83 -8.02
N VAL A 202 -4.25 -34.83 -7.17
CA VAL A 202 -5.31 -34.80 -6.15
C VAL A 202 -6.34 -33.73 -6.52
N THR A 203 -7.60 -34.14 -6.57
CA THR A 203 -8.74 -33.21 -6.62
C THR A 203 -9.13 -32.84 -5.20
N MET A 204 -9.32 -31.55 -4.96
CA MET A 204 -9.53 -31.00 -3.62
C MET A 204 -10.67 -29.99 -3.64
N SER A 205 -11.54 -30.08 -2.63
CA SER A 205 -12.54 -29.06 -2.37
C SER A 205 -12.63 -28.76 -0.88
N LEU A 206 -12.90 -27.51 -0.56
CA LEU A 206 -13.11 -27.02 0.80
C LEU A 206 -14.51 -26.42 0.88
N ASN A 207 -15.37 -26.98 1.74
CA ASN A 207 -16.78 -26.61 1.84
C ASN A 207 -17.50 -26.59 0.47
N GLY A 208 -17.18 -27.57 -0.40
CA GLY A 208 -17.76 -27.72 -1.74
C GLY A 208 -17.21 -26.77 -2.81
N LYS A 209 -16.20 -25.95 -2.51
CA LYS A 209 -15.49 -25.11 -3.49
C LYS A 209 -14.15 -25.75 -3.86
N SER A 210 -13.85 -25.84 -5.16
CA SER A 210 -12.55 -26.35 -5.64
C SER A 210 -11.39 -25.49 -5.14
N VAL A 211 -10.31 -26.12 -4.67
CA VAL A 211 -9.09 -25.44 -4.20
C VAL A 211 -7.85 -25.99 -4.93
N GLY A 212 -6.71 -25.32 -4.80
CA GLY A 212 -5.46 -25.72 -5.45
C GLY A 212 -5.56 -25.66 -6.97
N PRO A 213 -5.08 -26.67 -7.72
CA PRO A 213 -5.12 -26.69 -9.18
C PRO A 213 -6.54 -26.56 -9.79
N GLY A 214 -7.58 -26.93 -9.04
CA GLY A 214 -8.98 -26.79 -9.45
C GLY A 214 -9.52 -25.36 -9.39
N ASN A 215 -8.82 -24.44 -8.70
CA ASN A 215 -9.13 -23.01 -8.69
C ASN A 215 -8.19 -22.28 -9.66
N THR A 216 -8.75 -21.53 -10.61
CA THR A 216 -7.97 -20.97 -11.72
C THR A 216 -8.05 -19.45 -11.86
N VAL A 217 -8.99 -18.77 -11.22
CA VAL A 217 -9.23 -17.33 -11.49
C VAL A 217 -9.70 -16.52 -10.27
N ASN A 218 -10.22 -17.14 -9.21
CA ASN A 218 -10.90 -16.38 -8.15
C ASN A 218 -10.21 -16.53 -6.79
N ASP A 219 -10.20 -15.44 -6.04
CA ASP A 219 -9.88 -15.50 -4.62
C ASP A 219 -10.95 -16.30 -3.85
N LEU A 220 -10.54 -17.28 -3.05
CA LEU A 220 -11.40 -18.04 -2.17
C LEU A 220 -11.22 -17.55 -0.74
N THR A 221 -12.15 -16.69 -0.30
CA THR A 221 -12.17 -16.18 1.07
C THR A 221 -13.37 -16.73 1.83
N PHE A 222 -13.11 -17.41 2.94
CA PHE A 222 -14.12 -17.93 3.87
C PHE A 222 -14.27 -16.99 5.06
N ALA A 223 -15.41 -16.30 5.14
CA ALA A 223 -15.68 -15.38 6.24
C ALA A 223 -16.06 -16.13 7.52
N ASP A 224 -15.38 -15.80 8.60
CA ASP A 224 -15.70 -16.26 9.95
C ASP A 224 -15.56 -15.08 10.93
N ALA A 225 -16.68 -14.62 11.48
CA ALA A 225 -16.71 -13.46 12.38
C ALA A 225 -15.98 -13.76 13.71
N LEU A 226 -15.97 -15.02 14.13
CA LEU A 226 -15.27 -15.53 15.30
C LEU A 226 -14.37 -16.68 14.83
N PRO A 227 -13.12 -16.38 14.42
CA PRO A 227 -12.21 -17.38 13.86
C PRO A 227 -12.17 -18.68 14.66
N GLY A 228 -12.53 -19.77 13.99
CA GLY A 228 -12.61 -21.13 14.53
C GLY A 228 -14.04 -21.66 14.64
N THR A 229 -15.07 -20.87 14.35
CA THR A 229 -16.48 -21.31 14.44
C THR A 229 -17.02 -21.91 13.15
N LEU A 230 -16.54 -21.46 11.99
CA LEU A 230 -16.88 -22.07 10.70
C LEU A 230 -16.20 -23.44 10.57
N SER A 231 -16.96 -24.50 10.30
CA SER A 231 -16.33 -25.80 9.96
C SER A 231 -15.69 -25.73 8.58
N MET A 232 -14.41 -26.11 8.49
CA MET A 232 -13.61 -26.04 7.28
C MET A 232 -13.40 -27.46 6.75
N ASN A 233 -14.41 -28.00 6.08
CA ASN A 233 -14.47 -29.40 5.69
C ASN A 233 -13.76 -29.64 4.35
N LEU A 234 -12.60 -30.29 4.42
CA LEU A 234 -11.80 -30.70 3.28
C LEU A 234 -12.27 -32.05 2.74
N THR A 235 -12.52 -32.10 1.44
CA THR A 235 -12.73 -33.34 0.69
C THR A 235 -11.65 -33.44 -0.38
N ALA A 236 -10.86 -34.50 -0.34
CA ALA A 236 -9.73 -34.71 -1.25
C ALA A 236 -9.60 -36.18 -1.67
N SER A 237 -9.38 -36.40 -2.96
CA SER A 237 -9.24 -37.74 -3.56
C SER A 237 -8.24 -37.73 -4.71
N PHE A 238 -7.59 -38.87 -4.96
CA PHE A 238 -6.82 -39.06 -6.18
C PHE A 238 -7.74 -38.97 -7.39
N THR A 239 -7.26 -38.33 -8.45
CA THR A 239 -8.06 -38.07 -9.67
C THR A 239 -8.17 -39.33 -10.52
N ASN A 240 -7.07 -40.09 -10.63
CA ASN A 240 -7.01 -41.35 -11.36
C ASN A 240 -6.54 -42.47 -10.41
N PRO A 241 -7.39 -42.92 -9.47
CA PRO A 241 -7.00 -43.92 -8.47
C PRO A 241 -6.71 -45.28 -9.11
N VAL A 242 -5.67 -45.95 -8.63
CA VAL A 242 -5.29 -47.31 -9.06
C VAL A 242 -5.73 -48.33 -8.00
N ALA A 243 -6.38 -49.41 -8.45
CA ALA A 243 -6.79 -50.52 -7.58
C ALA A 243 -5.69 -51.60 -7.51
N GLY A 244 -5.43 -52.16 -6.31
CA GLY A 244 -4.45 -53.24 -6.11
C GLY A 244 -3.16 -52.78 -5.42
N THR A 245 -2.00 -53.31 -5.84
CA THR A 245 -0.68 -52.96 -5.27
C THR A 245 -0.34 -51.50 -5.58
N ASN A 246 -0.59 -50.63 -4.61
CA ASN A 246 -0.16 -49.25 -4.66
C ASN A 246 1.25 -49.14 -4.07
N TYR A 247 2.08 -48.22 -4.58
CA TYR A 247 3.46 -48.07 -4.11
C TYR A 247 3.60 -46.91 -3.13
N ILE A 248 2.52 -46.47 -2.49
CA ILE A 248 2.52 -45.36 -1.55
C ILE A 248 2.92 -45.84 -0.15
N LYS A 249 3.98 -45.26 0.40
CA LYS A 249 4.47 -45.55 1.76
C LYS A 249 3.81 -44.66 2.82
N SER A 250 3.64 -43.38 2.51
CA SER A 250 3.01 -42.43 3.44
C SER A 250 2.36 -41.25 2.73
N ILE A 251 1.28 -40.74 3.32
CA ILE A 251 0.56 -39.53 2.94
C ILE A 251 0.43 -38.66 4.18
N LYS A 252 0.96 -37.43 4.11
CA LYS A 252 0.90 -36.46 5.22
C LYS A 252 0.31 -35.15 4.75
N LEU A 253 -0.50 -34.53 5.58
CA LEU A 253 -0.96 -33.15 5.41
C LEU A 253 -0.10 -32.23 6.29
N LYS A 254 0.43 -31.17 5.70
CA LYS A 254 1.17 -30.11 6.38
C LYS A 254 0.50 -28.76 6.14
N HIS A 255 0.71 -27.85 7.08
CA HIS A 255 0.28 -26.47 6.99
C HIS A 255 1.50 -25.53 6.94
N MET A 256 1.48 -24.54 6.05
CA MET A 256 2.60 -23.62 5.84
C MET A 256 2.94 -22.85 7.12
N GLY A 257 4.22 -22.84 7.47
CA GLY A 257 4.72 -22.18 8.69
C GLY A 257 4.59 -23.01 9.97
N SER A 258 4.18 -24.28 9.88
CA SER A 258 4.12 -25.23 10.99
C SER A 258 5.02 -26.45 10.75
N SER A 259 5.58 -27.01 11.82
CA SER A 259 6.29 -28.30 11.80
C SER A 259 5.38 -29.49 12.12
N VAL A 260 4.12 -29.23 12.51
CA VAL A 260 3.13 -30.26 12.85
C VAL A 260 2.59 -30.89 11.56
N THR A 261 2.38 -32.22 11.58
CA THR A 261 1.89 -32.99 10.44
C THR A 261 0.68 -33.83 10.84
N TYR A 262 -0.29 -33.98 9.94
CA TYR A 262 -1.40 -34.91 10.09
C TYR A 262 -1.18 -36.11 9.17
N ASP A 263 -0.94 -37.28 9.75
CA ASP A 263 -0.72 -38.51 9.00
C ASP A 263 -2.08 -39.05 8.52
N ILE A 264 -2.32 -38.99 7.21
CA ILE A 264 -3.52 -39.56 6.58
C ILE A 264 -3.34 -41.05 6.40
N CYS A 265 -2.14 -41.43 5.96
CA CYS A 265 -1.73 -42.81 5.88
C CYS A 265 -0.23 -42.90 6.18
N ASN A 266 0.16 -43.82 7.05
CA ASN A 266 1.56 -44.09 7.35
C ASN A 266 1.70 -45.60 7.50
N ALA A 267 2.17 -46.25 6.43
CA ALA A 267 2.01 -47.68 6.30
C ALA A 267 3.35 -48.32 5.90
N PRO A 268 4.22 -48.62 6.90
CA PRO A 268 5.56 -49.12 6.65
C PRO A 268 5.59 -50.55 6.09
N SER A 269 4.48 -51.30 6.18
CA SER A 269 4.40 -52.72 5.78
C SER A 269 3.28 -53.05 4.78
N VAL A 270 2.22 -52.25 4.69
CA VAL A 270 1.11 -52.41 3.73
C VAL A 270 0.93 -51.08 3.02
N PRO A 271 1.07 -50.97 1.69
CA PRO A 271 0.98 -49.67 1.04
C PRO A 271 -0.38 -48.98 1.18
N CYS A 272 -0.39 -47.65 1.15
CA CYS A 272 -1.62 -46.86 1.18
C CYS A 272 -2.44 -47.07 -0.10
N ASP A 273 -3.75 -47.23 0.04
CA ASP A 273 -4.67 -47.45 -1.08
C ASP A 273 -5.11 -46.13 -1.72
N MET A 274 -4.87 -45.97 -3.02
CA MET A 274 -5.29 -44.81 -3.81
C MET A 274 -6.81 -44.72 -3.99
N THR A 275 -7.55 -45.81 -3.83
CA THR A 275 -9.02 -45.81 -3.93
C THR A 275 -9.69 -45.20 -2.70
N ASN A 276 -8.98 -45.09 -1.58
CA ASN A 276 -9.44 -44.38 -0.41
C ASN A 276 -9.30 -42.86 -0.60
N ALA A 277 -10.32 -42.11 -0.16
CA ALA A 277 -10.23 -40.67 -0.12
C ALA A 277 -9.09 -40.22 0.82
N LEU A 278 -8.31 -39.23 0.41
CA LEU A 278 -7.30 -38.61 1.28
C LEU A 278 -7.96 -37.84 2.42
N ALA A 279 -9.14 -37.27 2.17
CA ALA A 279 -9.98 -36.64 3.17
C ALA A 279 -11.45 -36.77 2.77
N SER A 280 -12.28 -37.24 3.70
CA SER A 280 -13.74 -37.31 3.57
C SER A 280 -14.39 -36.36 4.58
N SER A 281 -14.53 -35.09 4.20
CA SER A 281 -15.03 -34.02 5.07
C SER A 281 -14.18 -33.83 6.34
N LEU A 282 -12.84 -33.83 6.19
CA LEU A 282 -11.92 -33.55 7.29
C LEU A 282 -12.05 -32.09 7.72
N ASN A 283 -12.53 -31.83 8.93
CA ASN A 283 -12.64 -30.47 9.45
C ASN A 283 -11.27 -29.93 9.87
N LEU A 284 -10.68 -29.05 9.07
CA LEU A 284 -9.38 -28.42 9.35
C LEU A 284 -9.39 -27.64 10.66
N ASN A 285 -10.54 -27.08 11.07
CA ASN A 285 -10.65 -26.36 12.34
C ASN A 285 -10.63 -27.27 13.58
N GLY A 286 -10.81 -28.57 13.40
CA GLY A 286 -10.72 -29.58 14.45
C GLY A 286 -9.32 -30.20 14.61
N LEU A 287 -8.35 -29.79 13.80
CA LEU A 287 -6.96 -30.25 13.90
C LEU A 287 -6.21 -29.57 15.05
N SER A 288 -5.07 -30.15 15.44
CA SER A 288 -4.21 -29.62 16.49
C SER A 288 -3.65 -28.24 16.16
N ASP A 289 -3.24 -27.50 17.19
CA ASP A 289 -2.56 -26.22 17.04
C ASP A 289 -1.34 -26.36 16.11
N GLY A 290 -1.25 -25.45 15.14
CA GLY A 290 -0.26 -25.49 14.04
C GLY A 290 -0.80 -26.05 12.72
N LEU A 291 -1.79 -26.93 12.75
CA LEU A 291 -2.50 -27.41 11.55
C LEU A 291 -3.87 -26.77 11.36
N LYS A 292 -4.40 -26.12 12.39
CA LYS A 292 -5.63 -25.34 12.32
C LYS A 292 -5.45 -24.12 11.42
N PRO A 293 -6.46 -23.75 10.60
CA PRO A 293 -6.48 -22.49 9.88
C PRO A 293 -6.38 -21.28 10.83
N PHE A 294 -5.57 -20.28 10.47
CA PHE A 294 -5.51 -18.99 11.17
C PHE A 294 -6.17 -17.89 10.34
N GLN A 295 -6.48 -16.77 10.98
CA GLN A 295 -7.05 -15.60 10.31
C GLN A 295 -6.03 -14.99 9.33
N GLY A 296 -6.32 -15.06 8.03
CA GLY A 296 -5.42 -14.65 6.96
C GLY A 296 -5.32 -15.69 5.85
N GLY A 297 -4.19 -15.71 5.17
CA GLY A 297 -3.88 -16.66 4.10
C GLY A 297 -3.37 -17.99 4.63
N ASN A 298 -4.04 -19.09 4.27
CA ASN A 298 -3.69 -20.45 4.68
C ASN A 298 -3.29 -21.27 3.47
N SER A 299 -2.18 -21.99 3.57
CA SER A 299 -1.71 -22.92 2.54
C SER A 299 -1.34 -24.26 3.15
N TYR A 300 -1.83 -25.33 2.53
CA TYR A 300 -1.61 -26.71 2.93
C TYR A 300 -0.94 -27.48 1.81
N VAL A 301 -0.17 -28.50 2.19
CA VAL A 301 0.47 -29.41 1.23
C VAL A 301 0.26 -30.85 1.66
N PHE A 302 -0.18 -31.68 0.71
CA PHE A 302 -0.10 -33.12 0.81
C PHE A 302 1.29 -33.57 0.37
N GLU A 303 2.00 -34.26 1.25
CA GLU A 303 3.25 -34.95 0.96
C GLU A 303 2.98 -36.44 0.78
N ILE A 304 3.15 -36.93 -0.44
CA ILE A 304 2.93 -38.33 -0.83
C ILE A 304 4.30 -38.93 -1.10
N THR A 305 4.71 -39.89 -0.27
CA THR A 305 6.00 -40.59 -0.44
C THR A 305 5.74 -42.00 -0.93
N ASN A 306 6.38 -42.40 -2.03
CA ASN A 306 6.29 -43.76 -2.54
C ASN A 306 7.30 -44.71 -1.85
N SER A 307 7.24 -46.00 -2.16
CA SER A 307 8.08 -47.06 -1.60
C SER A 307 9.56 -46.89 -1.98
N ALA A 308 9.85 -46.32 -3.15
CA ALA A 308 11.19 -45.94 -3.59
C ALA A 308 11.73 -44.67 -2.91
N GLY A 309 10.93 -44.00 -2.07
CA GLY A 309 11.31 -42.77 -1.38
C GLY A 309 11.13 -41.49 -2.19
N LYS A 310 10.50 -41.55 -3.38
CA LYS A 310 10.12 -40.38 -4.19
C LYS A 310 8.99 -39.62 -3.48
N LEU A 311 9.17 -38.31 -3.33
CA LEU A 311 8.21 -37.39 -2.72
C LEU A 311 7.45 -36.63 -3.82
N PHE A 312 6.13 -36.59 -3.70
CA PHE A 312 5.22 -35.76 -4.49
C PHE A 312 4.50 -34.78 -3.57
N GLN A 313 4.40 -33.52 -4.00
CA GLN A 313 3.73 -32.46 -3.26
C GLN A 313 2.51 -31.98 -4.02
N ARG A 314 1.38 -31.82 -3.33
CA ARG A 314 0.14 -31.22 -3.87
C ARG A 314 -0.36 -30.16 -2.93
N SER A 315 -0.44 -28.92 -3.39
CA SER A 315 -0.77 -27.78 -2.52
C SER A 315 -2.15 -27.20 -2.80
N PHE A 316 -2.73 -26.59 -1.78
CA PHE A 316 -3.94 -25.79 -1.92
C PHE A 316 -3.94 -24.63 -0.92
N GLY A 317 -4.47 -23.49 -1.35
CA GLY A 317 -4.58 -22.29 -0.54
C GLY A 317 -6.00 -21.75 -0.44
N PHE A 318 -6.26 -20.96 0.60
CA PHE A 318 -7.48 -20.15 0.77
C PHE A 318 -7.28 -19.06 1.84
N ASN A 319 -8.06 -17.99 1.75
CA ASN A 319 -8.13 -16.95 2.75
C ASN A 319 -9.26 -17.25 3.76
N TYR A 320 -9.07 -16.93 5.03
CA TYR A 320 -10.00 -17.29 6.11
C TYR A 320 -10.03 -16.26 7.24
N GLY A 321 -11.21 -16.00 7.82
CA GLY A 321 -11.38 -15.22 9.04
C GLY A 321 -12.30 -14.02 8.88
N LYS A 322 -12.07 -12.96 9.67
CA LYS A 322 -12.91 -11.75 9.64
C LYS A 322 -12.70 -11.00 8.33
N VAL A 323 -13.79 -10.65 7.65
CA VAL A 323 -13.73 -9.96 6.35
C VAL A 323 -14.29 -8.55 6.46
N ASN A 324 -13.57 -7.57 5.93
CA ASN A 324 -14.12 -6.25 5.65
C ASN A 324 -14.78 -6.28 4.26
N SER A 325 -16.11 -6.20 4.22
CA SER A 325 -16.89 -6.32 2.99
C SER A 325 -16.88 -5.09 2.09
N ASN A 326 -16.30 -3.97 2.55
CA ASN A 326 -16.26 -2.70 1.83
C ASN A 326 -14.80 -2.29 1.57
N PRO A 327 -14.06 -3.02 0.73
CA PRO A 327 -12.61 -2.87 0.57
C PRO A 327 -12.19 -1.50 0.03
N TYR A 328 -13.08 -0.75 -0.63
CA TYR A 328 -12.79 0.59 -1.16
C TYR A 328 -13.24 1.75 -0.28
N ASN A 329 -13.93 1.47 0.83
CA ASN A 329 -14.36 2.51 1.77
C ASN A 329 -13.26 2.81 2.79
N ILE A 330 -13.32 4.00 3.38
CA ILE A 330 -12.46 4.35 4.50
C ILE A 330 -12.68 3.38 5.67
N LEU A 331 -11.60 2.94 6.32
CA LEU A 331 -11.65 2.01 7.44
C LEU A 331 -12.01 2.77 8.71
N THR A 332 -13.22 2.55 9.23
CA THR A 332 -13.71 3.21 10.44
C THR A 332 -12.83 2.91 11.64
N LYS A 333 -12.35 3.93 12.35
CA LYS A 333 -11.43 3.84 13.51
C LYS A 333 -10.21 2.95 13.22
N GLY A 334 -9.70 2.98 11.98
CA GLY A 334 -8.59 2.14 11.51
C GLY A 334 -7.22 2.54 12.08
N ALA A 335 -7.13 3.73 12.69
CA ALA A 335 -5.96 4.24 13.40
C ALA A 335 -6.37 5.06 14.65
N ALA A 336 -5.41 5.35 15.53
CA ALA A 336 -5.48 6.51 16.43
C ALA A 336 -4.61 7.64 15.87
N ALA A 337 -5.06 8.88 16.02
CA ALA A 337 -4.38 10.08 15.56
C ALA A 337 -4.05 11.01 16.73
N ILE A 338 -2.81 11.49 16.77
CA ILE A 338 -2.34 12.46 17.75
C ILE A 338 -1.87 13.70 16.99
N LEU A 339 -2.62 14.79 17.16
CA LEU A 339 -2.39 16.10 16.58
C LEU A 339 -1.58 16.91 17.59
N ASP A 340 -0.25 16.79 17.52
CA ASP A 340 0.67 17.46 18.45
C ASP A 340 0.53 19.00 18.38
N GLU A 341 0.73 19.64 19.54
CA GLU A 341 0.71 21.10 19.69
C GLU A 341 1.80 21.80 18.89
N ALA A 342 3.05 21.31 18.97
CA ALA A 342 4.21 22.03 18.45
C ALA A 342 4.18 22.20 16.94
N GLN A 343 3.61 21.22 16.22
CA GLN A 343 3.56 21.22 14.76
C GLN A 343 2.14 21.15 14.18
N THR A 344 1.31 20.17 14.54
CA THR A 344 0.02 19.96 13.83
C THR A 344 -1.02 21.02 14.18
N LEU A 345 -1.19 21.34 15.47
CA LEU A 345 -2.09 22.44 15.86
C LEU A 345 -1.55 23.78 15.37
N ARG A 346 -0.22 23.94 15.33
CA ARG A 346 0.44 25.12 14.77
C ARG A 346 0.20 25.27 13.27
N LEU A 347 0.17 24.18 12.50
CA LEU A 347 -0.24 24.18 11.09
C LEU A 347 -1.65 24.78 10.95
N PHE A 348 -2.62 24.29 11.72
CA PHE A 348 -3.99 24.78 11.66
C PHE A 348 -4.13 26.26 12.01
N GLY A 349 -3.39 26.74 13.01
CA GLY A 349 -3.30 28.18 13.31
C GLY A 349 -2.71 29.00 12.15
N GLY A 350 -1.61 28.50 11.57
CA GLY A 350 -0.96 29.15 10.44
C GLY A 350 -1.79 29.15 9.14
N VAL A 351 -2.65 28.14 8.93
CA VAL A 351 -3.61 28.13 7.80
C VAL A 351 -4.58 29.31 7.92
N LEU A 352 -5.12 29.57 9.12
CA LEU A 352 -6.02 30.71 9.33
C LEU A 352 -5.30 32.05 9.13
N GLU A 353 -4.08 32.19 9.64
CA GLU A 353 -3.24 33.37 9.42
C GLU A 353 -3.01 33.66 7.94
N ARG A 354 -2.60 32.63 7.18
CA ARG A 354 -2.35 32.77 5.75
C ARG A 354 -3.63 33.01 4.95
N PHE A 355 -4.75 32.44 5.39
CA PHE A 355 -6.05 32.73 4.81
C PHE A 355 -6.46 34.20 5.01
N ALA A 356 -6.25 34.75 6.21
CA ALA A 356 -6.47 36.17 6.50
C ALA A 356 -5.52 37.10 5.73
N ARG A 357 -4.29 36.66 5.47
CA ARG A 357 -3.32 37.36 4.60
C ARG A 357 -3.69 37.31 3.11
N GLY A 358 -4.66 36.49 2.72
CA GLY A 358 -5.08 36.35 1.33
C GLY A 358 -4.10 35.53 0.47
N ASP A 359 -3.28 34.67 1.09
CA ASP A 359 -2.35 33.77 0.39
C ASP A 359 -3.07 32.70 -0.44
N PHE A 360 -4.32 32.41 -0.12
CA PHE A 360 -5.19 31.49 -0.84
C PHE A 360 -6.66 31.79 -0.53
N ARG A 361 -7.54 31.18 -1.31
CA ARG A 361 -9.00 31.17 -1.11
C ARG A 361 -9.46 29.77 -0.74
N ILE A 362 -10.59 29.67 -0.06
CA ILE A 362 -11.17 28.41 0.40
C ILE A 362 -12.47 28.15 -0.35
N LYS A 363 -12.66 26.93 -0.85
CA LYS A 363 -13.96 26.47 -1.33
C LYS A 363 -14.86 26.13 -0.15
N ASP A 364 -15.96 26.86 0.00
CA ASP A 364 -16.93 26.61 1.06
C ASP A 364 -17.74 25.35 0.74
N SER A 365 -17.81 24.43 1.69
CA SER A 365 -18.56 23.18 1.53
C SER A 365 -20.08 23.40 1.46
N ALA A 366 -20.57 24.53 1.97
CA ALA A 366 -22.00 24.82 2.03
C ALA A 366 -22.62 25.13 0.66
N ASP A 367 -21.87 25.82 -0.22
CA ASP A 367 -22.35 26.26 -1.54
C ASP A 367 -21.37 25.96 -2.69
N ASN A 368 -20.25 25.29 -2.41
CA ASN A 368 -19.18 24.97 -3.36
C ASN A 368 -18.50 26.19 -4.01
N VAL A 369 -18.64 27.40 -3.43
CA VAL A 369 -18.04 28.63 -3.96
C VAL A 369 -16.67 28.90 -3.33
N VAL A 370 -15.71 29.34 -4.15
CA VAL A 370 -14.37 29.73 -3.69
C VAL A 370 -14.40 31.15 -3.12
N LYS A 371 -14.13 31.28 -1.82
CA LYS A 371 -14.31 32.50 -1.02
C LYS A 371 -12.99 32.95 -0.37
N THR A 372 -12.81 34.28 -0.26
CA THR A 372 -11.75 34.91 0.52
C THR A 372 -12.14 35.01 2.00
N PHE A 373 -11.18 35.36 2.86
CA PHE A 373 -11.46 35.66 4.28
C PHE A 373 -12.52 36.77 4.43
N ALA A 374 -12.45 37.80 3.59
CA ALA A 374 -13.43 38.88 3.57
C ALA A 374 -14.83 38.39 3.16
N ASN A 375 -14.93 37.45 2.21
CA ASN A 375 -16.22 36.88 1.83
C ASN A 375 -16.89 36.13 2.99
N PHE A 376 -16.14 35.38 3.81
CA PHE A 376 -16.71 34.73 5.00
C PHE A 376 -17.08 35.74 6.07
N SER A 377 -16.20 36.70 6.35
CA SER A 377 -16.42 37.69 7.42
C SER A 377 -17.59 38.63 7.13
N ASN A 378 -18.03 38.75 5.86
CA ASN A 378 -19.12 39.60 5.41
C ASN A 378 -20.36 38.82 4.95
N ALA A 379 -20.50 37.52 5.25
CA ALA A 379 -21.63 36.72 4.77
C ALA A 379 -22.22 35.80 5.86
N PRO A 380 -23.53 35.48 5.80
CA PRO A 380 -24.53 36.00 4.85
C PRO A 380 -24.99 37.41 5.22
N THR A 381 -25.27 38.25 4.21
CA THR A 381 -25.89 39.57 4.41
C THR A 381 -27.42 39.50 4.30
N SER A 382 -28.11 40.36 5.03
CA SER A 382 -29.56 40.54 4.88
C SER A 382 -29.98 41.96 5.20
N GLY A 383 -31.04 42.43 4.54
CA GLY A 383 -31.78 43.63 4.92
C GLY A 383 -33.05 43.35 5.72
N THR A 384 -33.37 42.08 6.00
CA THR A 384 -34.63 41.66 6.64
C THR A 384 -34.35 40.95 7.96
N LYS A 385 -34.77 41.60 9.05
CA LYS A 385 -34.77 41.06 10.42
C LYS A 385 -35.85 39.97 10.52
N ARG A 386 -35.52 38.74 10.94
CA ARG A 386 -36.49 37.64 11.14
C ARG A 386 -37.16 37.67 12.51
N SER A 387 -36.51 38.30 13.49
CA SER A 387 -36.94 38.30 14.88
C SER A 387 -37.90 39.48 15.20
N GLY A 388 -39.01 39.20 15.89
CA GLY A 388 -39.85 40.22 16.54
C GLY A 388 -39.22 40.81 17.81
N TYR A 389 -37.95 40.46 18.09
CA TYR A 389 -37.18 40.86 19.27
C TYR A 389 -36.30 42.09 18.98
N CYS A 390 -36.12 42.42 17.70
CA CYS A 390 -35.29 43.54 17.26
C CYS A 390 -36.12 44.82 17.05
N MET A 391 -35.53 45.98 17.38
CA MET A 391 -36.13 47.28 17.11
C MET A 391 -36.26 47.51 15.60
N ASN A 392 -37.49 47.53 15.09
CA ASN A 392 -37.78 47.76 13.69
C ASN A 392 -37.92 49.27 13.43
N TYR A 393 -36.95 49.87 12.74
CA TYR A 393 -36.88 51.34 12.62
C TYR A 393 -36.25 51.86 11.31
N ASP A 394 -35.17 51.24 10.81
CA ASP A 394 -34.45 51.68 9.61
C ASP A 394 -34.14 50.46 8.69
N SER A 395 -34.05 50.69 7.38
CA SER A 395 -33.71 49.66 6.39
C SER A 395 -32.23 49.73 6.03
N PHE A 396 -31.49 48.67 6.33
CA PHE A 396 -30.08 48.56 6.00
C PHE A 396 -29.69 47.09 5.90
N ASN A 397 -28.63 46.82 5.13
CA ASN A 397 -28.04 45.50 5.08
C ASN A 397 -27.08 45.33 6.26
N PHE A 398 -27.16 44.17 6.91
CA PHE A 398 -26.26 43.76 7.99
C PHE A 398 -25.81 42.33 7.75
N ILE A 399 -24.72 41.94 8.40
CA ILE A 399 -24.19 40.58 8.35
C ILE A 399 -24.91 39.76 9.43
N ARG A 400 -25.62 38.72 9.01
CA ARG A 400 -26.43 37.89 9.90
C ARG A 400 -25.60 37.07 10.90
N SER A 401 -24.39 36.63 10.55
CA SER A 401 -23.61 35.73 11.41
C SER A 401 -23.32 36.30 12.81
N TYR A 402 -23.43 37.63 13.00
CA TYR A 402 -23.20 38.32 14.26
C TYR A 402 -24.55 38.64 15.00
N GLY A 403 -25.01 37.79 15.92
CA GLY A 403 -26.19 37.98 16.85
C GLY A 403 -26.42 36.72 17.72
N ASP A 404 -26.93 36.69 18.97
CA ASP A 404 -27.82 37.51 19.81
C ASP A 404 -27.23 37.66 21.24
N ALA A 405 -27.59 38.69 22.02
CA ALA A 405 -26.85 39.10 23.25
C ALA A 405 -26.97 38.15 24.47
N SER A 406 -27.96 37.25 24.49
CA SER A 406 -28.34 36.50 25.70
C SER A 406 -28.05 35.00 25.65
N ASP A 407 -27.70 34.41 24.51
CA ASP A 407 -27.66 32.95 24.39
C ASP A 407 -26.71 32.46 23.28
N TYR A 408 -25.39 32.59 23.52
CA TYR A 408 -24.39 31.92 22.67
C TYR A 408 -24.54 30.39 22.67
N THR A 409 -25.38 29.85 23.56
CA THR A 409 -25.70 28.43 23.70
C THR A 409 -26.84 27.93 22.80
N ILE A 410 -27.69 28.81 22.24
CA ILE A 410 -28.83 28.41 21.38
C ILE A 410 -29.00 29.39 20.20
N ALA A 411 -28.12 29.29 19.21
CA ALA A 411 -28.16 30.12 18.00
C ALA A 411 -29.41 29.83 17.13
N THR A 412 -30.52 30.51 17.39
CA THR A 412 -31.75 30.34 16.59
C THR A 412 -32.07 31.52 15.68
N PHE A 413 -31.62 32.74 15.97
CA PHE A 413 -32.14 33.93 15.27
C PHE A 413 -31.14 34.91 14.62
N GLN A 414 -29.83 34.90 14.93
CA GLN A 414 -28.72 35.53 14.14
C GLN A 414 -29.10 36.81 13.32
N ASP A 415 -29.83 37.76 13.90
CA ASP A 415 -30.39 38.92 13.17
C ASP A 415 -29.73 40.26 13.57
N GLY A 416 -28.58 40.20 14.23
CA GLY A 416 -27.98 41.30 14.98
C GLY A 416 -28.11 41.09 16.48
N TYR A 417 -27.44 41.92 17.28
CA TYR A 417 -27.64 41.90 18.73
C TYR A 417 -28.95 42.60 19.02
N CYS A 418 -29.99 41.83 19.37
CA CYS A 418 -31.26 42.39 19.82
C CYS A 418 -31.81 41.72 21.09
N GLY A 419 -33.01 42.13 21.51
CA GLY A 419 -33.52 41.91 22.87
C GLY A 419 -33.71 40.46 23.32
N PRO A 420 -33.49 40.12 24.60
CA PRO A 420 -33.92 38.84 25.15
C PRO A 420 -35.46 38.80 25.37
N ASN A 421 -36.12 37.76 24.85
CA ASN A 421 -37.50 37.33 25.17
C ASN A 421 -38.68 38.30 24.90
N GLY A 422 -39.43 38.05 23.81
CA GLY A 422 -40.77 37.43 23.82
C GLY A 422 -41.96 38.22 24.40
N THR A 423 -41.75 39.28 25.17
CA THR A 423 -42.83 40.09 25.75
C THR A 423 -42.93 41.40 25.00
N GLY A 424 -43.60 41.42 23.84
CA GLY A 424 -44.25 42.56 23.14
C GLY A 424 -43.70 44.00 23.19
N SER A 425 -42.48 44.26 23.68
CA SER A 425 -42.00 45.59 24.06
C SER A 425 -40.54 45.84 23.67
N ASN A 426 -40.04 45.26 22.57
CA ASN A 426 -38.79 45.63 21.86
C ASN A 426 -37.64 46.11 22.79
N GLN A 427 -37.35 45.41 23.89
CA GLN A 427 -36.26 45.80 24.80
C GLN A 427 -34.96 45.52 24.05
N GLY A 428 -34.20 46.54 23.65
CA GLY A 428 -32.99 46.36 22.85
C GLY A 428 -31.96 45.40 23.48
N ALA A 429 -31.01 44.89 22.70
CA ALA A 429 -30.00 43.92 23.16
C ALA A 429 -29.22 44.35 24.39
N PHE A 430 -28.98 45.65 24.51
CA PHE A 430 -28.17 46.22 25.57
C PHE A 430 -28.86 47.43 26.17
N THR A 431 -28.58 47.71 27.44
CA THR A 431 -28.85 49.01 28.03
C THR A 431 -27.58 49.84 27.99
N GLY A 432 -27.57 50.93 27.23
CA GLY A 432 -26.47 51.89 27.13
C GLY A 432 -26.76 53.14 27.94
N TYR A 433 -25.74 53.74 28.55
CA TYR A 433 -25.86 55.02 29.24
C TYR A 433 -25.45 56.16 28.30
N GLY A 434 -26.37 57.10 28.08
CA GLY A 434 -26.19 58.21 27.14
C GLY A 434 -26.41 59.54 27.83
N CYS A 435 -25.51 60.50 27.58
CA CYS A 435 -25.60 61.85 28.11
C CYS A 435 -25.78 62.85 26.95
N PRO A 436 -27.03 63.27 26.66
CA PRO A 436 -27.27 64.32 25.68
C PRO A 436 -26.68 65.66 26.17
N PRO A 437 -26.20 66.54 25.27
CA PRO A 437 -25.85 67.90 25.62
C PRO A 437 -27.07 68.61 26.23
N LEU A 438 -26.88 69.23 27.42
CA LEU A 438 -27.89 70.05 28.12
C LEU A 438 -29.10 69.27 28.72
N SER A 439 -28.99 67.95 28.95
CA SER A 439 -29.98 67.18 29.72
C SER A 439 -29.34 66.17 30.67
N ASP A 440 -30.14 65.62 31.59
CA ASP A 440 -29.71 64.50 32.42
C ASP A 440 -29.40 63.28 31.56
N CYS A 441 -28.36 62.55 31.94
CA CYS A 441 -28.00 61.29 31.32
C CYS A 441 -29.04 60.22 31.64
N MET A 442 -29.29 59.31 30.69
CA MET A 442 -30.29 58.27 30.85
C MET A 442 -29.91 56.97 30.16
N ASN A 443 -30.71 55.95 30.46
CA ASN A 443 -30.57 54.64 29.84
C ASN A 443 -31.27 54.62 28.48
N PHE A 444 -30.60 53.96 27.53
CA PHE A 444 -31.09 53.67 26.20
C PHE A 444 -31.11 52.17 26.01
N ASP A 445 -32.18 51.66 25.43
CA ASP A 445 -32.20 50.31 24.86
C ASP A 445 -31.51 50.36 23.50
N VAL A 446 -30.53 49.48 23.25
CA VAL A 446 -29.66 49.56 22.09
C VAL A 446 -29.56 48.21 21.40
N ASP A 447 -29.83 48.21 20.10
CA ASP A 447 -29.48 47.15 19.16
C ASP A 447 -28.24 47.56 18.37
N VAL A 448 -27.37 46.59 18.11
CA VAL A 448 -26.15 46.81 17.32
C VAL A 448 -26.11 45.81 16.17
N TYR A 449 -25.83 46.31 14.97
CA TYR A 449 -25.75 45.56 13.74
C TYR A 449 -24.39 45.78 13.08
N ILE A 450 -23.68 44.70 12.74
CA ILE A 450 -22.43 44.79 11.99
C ILE A 450 -22.77 44.79 10.49
N THR A 451 -22.35 45.82 9.77
CA THR A 451 -22.67 46.00 8.35
C THR A 451 -21.52 45.63 7.42
N SER A 452 -20.28 45.75 7.89
CA SER A 452 -19.10 45.32 7.17
C SER A 452 -17.96 44.99 8.15
N VAL A 453 -17.10 44.05 7.75
CA VAL A 453 -15.85 43.73 8.44
C VAL A 453 -14.74 43.72 7.41
N ASN A 454 -13.84 44.70 7.49
CA ASN A 454 -12.68 44.82 6.64
C ASN A 454 -11.39 44.60 7.45
N ILE A 455 -10.69 43.52 7.16
CA ILE A 455 -9.39 43.19 7.75
C ILE A 455 -8.37 43.24 6.61
N PRO A 456 -7.51 44.28 6.55
CA PRO A 456 -6.47 44.36 5.53
C PRO A 456 -5.56 43.13 5.57
N THR A 457 -5.15 42.64 4.41
CA THR A 457 -4.30 41.45 4.28
C THR A 457 -2.90 41.66 4.86
N THR A 458 -2.35 42.86 4.69
CA THR A 458 -1.02 43.25 5.18
C THR A 458 -1.05 44.63 5.82
N VAL A 459 -0.16 44.85 6.79
CA VAL A 459 0.07 46.13 7.46
C VAL A 459 1.56 46.45 7.51
N GLY A 460 1.92 47.68 7.89
CA GLY A 460 3.31 48.06 8.11
C GLY A 460 4.00 47.15 9.13
N ALA A 461 5.28 46.85 8.91
CA ALA A 461 6.04 45.97 9.77
C ALA A 461 6.07 46.51 11.21
N SER A 462 5.65 45.68 12.17
CA SER A 462 5.72 46.00 13.60
C SER A 462 5.97 44.74 14.41
N THR A 463 6.60 44.91 15.57
CA THR A 463 6.86 43.83 16.53
C THR A 463 5.54 43.19 16.96
N THR A 464 5.45 41.88 16.77
CA THR A 464 4.35 41.03 17.22
C THR A 464 4.89 39.86 18.01
N LYS A 465 4.01 39.09 18.62
CA LYS A 465 4.34 37.87 19.33
C LYS A 465 3.98 36.66 18.45
N ASP A 466 4.85 35.68 18.37
CA ASP A 466 4.58 34.38 17.73
C ASP A 466 3.79 33.44 18.67
N CYS A 467 3.47 32.21 18.23
CA CYS A 467 2.72 31.27 19.05
C CYS A 467 3.44 30.80 20.32
N ASN A 468 4.76 30.98 20.39
CA ASN A 468 5.58 30.74 21.57
C ASN A 468 5.75 31.99 22.43
N ASN A 469 5.03 33.07 22.12
CA ASN A 469 5.11 34.37 22.79
C ASN A 469 6.49 35.06 22.66
N LEU A 470 7.23 34.75 21.60
CA LEU A 470 8.49 35.40 21.24
C LEU A 470 8.24 36.63 20.36
N ASP A 471 9.03 37.68 20.52
CA ASP A 471 8.95 38.87 19.67
C ASP A 471 9.47 38.56 18.26
N ILE A 472 8.65 38.87 17.26
CA ILE A 472 8.96 38.73 15.84
C ILE A 472 8.51 39.99 15.09
N THR A 473 9.23 40.38 14.04
CA THR A 473 8.79 41.46 13.14
C THR A 473 7.93 40.85 12.04
N ALA A 474 6.68 41.28 11.92
CA ALA A 474 5.77 40.77 10.89
C ALA A 474 4.96 41.88 10.22
N THR A 475 4.69 41.72 8.93
CA THR A 475 3.75 42.54 8.14
C THR A 475 2.32 41.96 8.15
N GLU A 476 2.16 40.77 8.75
CA GLU A 476 0.87 40.09 8.93
C GLU A 476 -0.05 40.91 9.84
N ASN A 477 -1.30 41.08 9.42
CA ASN A 477 -2.30 41.78 10.22
C ASN A 477 -2.87 40.89 11.33
N ILE A 478 -3.22 39.65 10.99
CA ILE A 478 -3.76 38.65 11.92
C ILE A 478 -2.73 37.55 12.13
N LYS A 479 -2.45 37.21 13.39
CA LYS A 479 -1.72 36.00 13.81
C LYS A 479 -2.67 35.11 14.59
N ALA A 480 -2.70 33.82 14.27
CA ALA A 480 -3.57 32.84 14.93
C ALA A 480 -2.77 31.66 15.47
N CYS A 481 -3.08 31.23 16.70
CA CYS A 481 -2.40 30.13 17.37
C CYS A 481 -3.41 29.19 18.03
N LEU A 482 -3.26 27.89 17.77
CA LEU A 482 -3.97 26.83 18.49
C LEU A 482 -2.97 26.13 19.41
N LYS A 483 -3.30 26.02 20.70
CA LYS A 483 -2.44 25.42 21.73
C LYS A 483 -3.25 24.70 22.79
N VAL A 484 -2.67 23.78 23.53
CA VAL A 484 -3.27 23.14 24.69
C VAL A 484 -2.90 23.92 25.96
N ASN A 485 -3.93 24.49 26.60
CA ASN A 485 -3.80 25.24 27.84
C ASN A 485 -3.49 24.32 29.03
N GLY A 486 -2.85 24.84 30.08
CA GLY A 486 -2.43 24.08 31.28
C GLY A 486 -3.54 23.29 31.99
N ASN A 487 -4.80 23.60 31.71
CA ASN A 487 -5.97 22.93 32.28
C ASN A 487 -6.53 21.79 31.39
N GLY A 488 -5.83 21.44 30.30
CA GLY A 488 -6.27 20.40 29.35
C GLY A 488 -7.31 20.85 28.31
N ASP A 489 -7.43 22.16 28.07
CA ASP A 489 -8.36 22.73 27.09
C ASP A 489 -7.65 23.19 25.82
N LEU A 490 -8.35 23.17 24.68
CA LEU A 490 -7.84 23.82 23.47
C LEU A 490 -7.95 25.35 23.66
N GLY A 491 -6.86 26.04 23.36
CA GLY A 491 -6.73 27.49 23.42
C GLY A 491 -6.56 28.04 22.03
N VAL A 492 -7.42 28.99 21.66
CA VAL A 492 -7.30 29.75 20.41
C VAL A 492 -6.85 31.15 20.79
N THR A 493 -5.71 31.59 20.26
CA THR A 493 -5.21 32.96 20.42
C THR A 493 -5.26 33.66 19.07
N LEU A 494 -5.91 34.81 19.01
CA LEU A 494 -5.89 35.70 17.86
C LEU A 494 -5.18 36.99 18.23
N ARG A 495 -4.37 37.50 17.31
CA ARG A 495 -3.60 38.73 17.48
C ARG A 495 -3.79 39.60 16.25
N GLY A 496 -4.38 40.77 16.41
CA GLY A 496 -4.67 41.69 15.31
C GLY A 496 -4.00 43.04 15.46
N LYS A 497 -3.80 43.74 14.34
CA LYS A 497 -3.20 45.08 14.29
C LYS A 497 -4.15 46.14 13.73
N VAL A 498 -4.91 45.81 12.69
CA VAL A 498 -5.85 46.70 12.00
C VAL A 498 -7.13 45.92 11.65
N ALA A 499 -8.28 46.49 11.97
CA ALA A 499 -9.57 46.00 11.53
C ALA A 499 -10.51 47.21 11.46
N THR A 500 -11.30 47.29 10.40
CA THR A 500 -12.29 48.35 10.19
C THR A 500 -13.67 47.71 10.16
N ILE A 501 -14.54 48.14 11.05
CA ILE A 501 -15.86 47.54 11.26
C ILE A 501 -16.92 48.61 10.98
N GLY A 502 -17.81 48.32 10.05
CA GLY A 502 -19.02 49.11 9.84
C GLY A 502 -20.09 48.71 10.85
N LEU A 503 -20.64 49.68 11.58
CA LEU A 503 -21.67 49.45 12.58
C LEU A 503 -22.90 50.31 12.27
N ILE A 504 -24.07 49.74 12.52
CA ILE A 504 -25.32 50.47 12.68
C ILE A 504 -25.84 50.23 14.09
N VAL A 505 -26.11 51.31 14.81
CA VAL A 505 -26.65 51.28 16.16
C VAL A 505 -28.05 51.85 16.13
N VAL A 506 -29.02 51.08 16.60
CA VAL A 506 -30.40 51.53 16.78
C VAL A 506 -30.63 51.67 18.28
N ALA A 507 -30.94 52.88 18.73
CA ALA A 507 -31.13 53.17 20.15
C ALA A 507 -32.54 53.72 20.41
N ARG A 508 -33.13 53.35 21.54
CA ARG A 508 -34.41 53.84 22.05
C ARG A 508 -34.20 54.42 23.44
N ASN A 509 -34.58 55.66 23.67
CA ASN A 509 -34.51 56.27 25.00
C ASN A 509 -35.57 55.72 25.96
N GLN A 510 -35.17 55.44 27.20
CA GLN A 510 -36.09 55.00 28.25
C GLN A 510 -36.79 56.18 28.99
N GLY A 511 -36.40 57.43 28.74
CA GLY A 511 -37.02 58.63 29.32
C GLY A 511 -36.96 59.85 28.40
N ASP A 512 -37.45 61.01 28.83
CA ASP A 512 -37.49 62.22 28.00
C ASP A 512 -36.12 62.88 27.75
N ILE A 513 -35.75 63.07 26.49
CA ILE A 513 -34.51 63.74 26.08
C ILE A 513 -34.72 65.26 26.11
N GLY A 514 -34.37 65.90 27.21
CA GLY A 514 -34.31 67.36 27.32
C GLY A 514 -35.65 68.03 27.68
N GLY A 515 -35.75 68.49 28.92
CA GLY A 515 -36.97 69.09 29.49
C GLY A 515 -37.45 70.40 28.85
N PHE A 516 -36.64 71.08 28.02
CA PHE A 516 -37.05 72.34 27.36
C PHE A 516 -37.65 72.14 25.96
N LEU A 517 -37.14 71.18 25.18
CA LEU A 517 -37.58 70.96 23.78
C LEU A 517 -38.73 69.95 23.69
N CYS A 518 -38.73 68.91 24.53
CA CYS A 518 -39.84 67.96 24.62
C CYS A 518 -41.04 68.52 25.41
N GLY A 519 -40.84 69.54 26.25
CA GLY A 519 -41.91 70.24 26.94
C GLY A 519 -42.92 70.95 26.02
N LEU A 520 -42.56 71.23 24.76
CA LEU A 520 -43.42 71.88 23.77
C LEU A 520 -44.15 70.91 22.83
N ALA A 521 -43.76 69.63 22.78
CA ALA A 521 -44.25 68.65 21.81
C ALA A 521 -44.89 67.38 22.44
N GLY A 522 -44.86 67.25 23.77
CA GLY A 522 -45.23 66.02 24.50
C GLY A 522 -44.01 65.13 24.82
N SER A 523 -44.23 64.03 25.54
CA SER A 523 -43.15 63.10 25.93
C SER A 523 -42.40 62.58 24.70
N CYS A 524 -41.06 62.62 24.77
CA CYS A 524 -40.14 62.08 23.78
C CYS A 524 -39.64 60.68 24.16
N ALA A 525 -40.10 60.10 25.29
CA ALA A 525 -39.76 58.75 25.70
C ALA A 525 -40.14 57.71 24.61
N GLY A 526 -39.24 56.77 24.32
CA GLY A 526 -39.45 55.77 23.27
C GLY A 526 -39.09 56.22 21.84
N THR A 527 -38.52 57.40 21.66
CA THR A 527 -37.93 57.85 20.39
C THR A 527 -36.78 56.94 19.97
N LEU A 528 -36.80 56.51 18.70
CA LEU A 528 -35.76 55.69 18.09
C LEU A 528 -34.75 56.55 17.33
N PHE A 529 -33.49 56.16 17.41
CA PHE A 529 -32.36 56.79 16.72
C PHE A 529 -31.57 55.72 15.99
N SER A 530 -31.20 55.99 14.73
CA SER A 530 -30.32 55.13 13.92
C SER A 530 -29.03 55.88 13.62
N PHE A 531 -27.89 55.26 13.92
CA PHE A 531 -26.56 55.81 13.66
C PHE A 531 -25.75 54.83 12.81
N SER A 532 -25.11 55.30 11.74
CA SER A 532 -24.00 54.59 11.10
C SER A 532 -22.68 55.12 11.63
N MET A 533 -21.72 54.23 11.83
CA MET A 533 -20.39 54.58 12.32
C MET A 533 -19.36 53.56 11.88
N THR A 534 -18.09 53.94 11.95
CA THR A 534 -16.95 53.08 11.65
C THR A 534 -16.15 52.86 12.92
N SER A 535 -15.70 51.63 13.18
CA SER A 535 -14.86 51.30 14.33
C SER A 535 -13.54 50.69 13.88
N ASP A 536 -12.43 51.35 14.22
CA ASP A 536 -11.09 50.98 13.78
C ASP A 536 -10.21 50.52 14.94
N LEU A 537 -9.57 49.35 14.77
CA LEU A 537 -8.55 48.88 15.69
C LEU A 537 -7.28 49.74 15.55
N ASN A 538 -6.80 50.26 16.68
CA ASN A 538 -5.64 51.15 16.74
C ASN A 538 -5.78 52.40 15.86
N TYR A 539 -6.98 52.98 15.82
CA TYR A 539 -7.24 54.24 15.11
C TYR A 539 -6.24 55.35 15.50
N ASN A 540 -5.79 56.15 14.53
CA ASN A 540 -4.81 57.24 14.72
C ASN A 540 -3.45 56.88 15.36
N VAL A 541 -3.13 55.59 15.53
CA VAL A 541 -1.80 55.17 15.98
C VAL A 541 -0.84 55.05 14.79
N THR A 542 0.32 55.70 14.83
CA THR A 542 1.32 55.70 13.75
C THR A 542 1.98 54.33 13.55
N VAL A 543 2.35 53.65 14.65
CA VAL A 543 2.87 52.28 14.64
C VAL A 543 1.82 51.37 15.25
N LYS A 544 1.08 50.61 14.43
CA LYS A 544 -0.05 49.78 14.89
C LYS A 544 0.44 48.62 15.79
N PRO A 545 0.18 48.66 17.11
CA PRO A 545 0.59 47.60 18.03
C PRO A 545 -0.35 46.40 17.91
N VAL A 546 0.12 45.25 18.38
CA VAL A 546 -0.66 44.01 18.36
C VAL A 546 -1.60 43.97 19.55
N ARG A 547 -2.85 43.56 19.30
CA ARG A 547 -3.87 43.35 20.32
C ARG A 547 -4.21 41.88 20.39
N THR A 548 -4.16 41.30 21.58
CA THR A 548 -4.37 39.88 21.81
C THR A 548 -5.80 39.60 22.25
N SER A 549 -6.39 38.54 21.71
CA SER A 549 -7.54 37.86 22.28
C SER A 549 -7.22 36.38 22.48
N LYS A 550 -7.76 35.80 23.55
CA LYS A 550 -7.53 34.39 23.90
C LYS A 550 -8.86 33.75 24.26
N ALA A 551 -9.17 32.62 23.67
CA ALA A 551 -10.34 31.82 24.00
C ALA A 551 -9.91 30.43 24.48
N ARG A 552 -10.54 29.97 25.56
CA ARG A 552 -10.57 28.57 25.96
C ARG A 552 -11.76 27.93 25.27
N THR A 553 -11.52 26.85 24.54
CA THR A 553 -12.52 26.20 23.72
C THR A 553 -12.71 24.75 24.14
N THR A 554 -13.95 24.29 24.02
CA THR A 554 -14.22 22.87 23.82
C THR A 554 -13.97 22.58 22.35
N SER A 555 -13.00 21.69 22.08
CA SER A 555 -12.80 21.16 20.75
C SER A 555 -13.55 19.85 20.66
N SER A 556 -14.46 19.74 19.70
CA SER A 556 -15.09 18.47 19.33
C SER A 556 -14.95 18.27 17.82
N VAL A 557 -15.25 17.06 17.36
CA VAL A 557 -15.32 16.73 15.94
C VAL A 557 -16.75 16.28 15.65
N ASP A 558 -17.34 16.75 14.54
CA ASP A 558 -18.69 16.37 14.12
C ASP A 558 -18.71 15.02 13.38
N SER A 559 -19.89 14.55 12.96
CA SER A 559 -20.03 13.26 12.25
C SER A 559 -19.41 13.24 10.85
N ASN A 560 -19.03 14.40 10.32
CA ASN A 560 -18.38 14.53 9.03
C ASN A 560 -16.86 14.61 9.14
N GLY A 561 -16.30 14.57 10.35
CA GLY A 561 -14.88 14.75 10.63
C GLY A 561 -14.44 16.22 10.69
N ASN A 562 -15.37 17.16 10.79
CA ASN A 562 -15.04 18.58 10.95
C ASN A 562 -14.75 18.90 12.41
N PHE A 563 -13.68 19.64 12.65
CA PHE A 563 -13.46 20.26 13.94
C PHE A 563 -14.50 21.36 14.16
N VAL A 564 -15.10 21.32 15.35
CA VAL A 564 -16.00 22.33 15.87
C VAL A 564 -15.29 22.99 17.05
N ILE A 565 -15.09 24.30 16.94
CA ILE A 565 -14.46 25.10 17.97
C ILE A 565 -15.56 25.92 18.64
N GLN A 566 -15.79 25.68 19.93
CA GLN A 566 -16.79 26.40 20.73
C GLN A 566 -16.11 27.02 21.94
N ILE A 567 -16.32 28.32 22.16
CA ILE A 567 -15.74 29.04 23.30
C ILE A 567 -16.51 28.64 24.57
N LYS A 568 -15.78 28.35 25.65
CA LYS A 568 -16.39 27.97 26.94
C LYS A 568 -17.17 29.14 27.56
N THR A 569 -18.29 28.80 28.22
CA THR A 569 -19.09 29.72 29.02
C THR A 569 -18.87 29.47 30.52
N PRO A 570 -19.09 30.47 31.40
CA PRO A 570 -19.39 31.87 31.11
C PRO A 570 -18.17 32.62 30.55
N PHE A 571 -18.42 33.71 29.83
CA PHE A 571 -17.35 34.51 29.23
C PHE A 571 -16.72 35.46 30.25
N SER A 572 -15.40 35.63 30.18
CA SER A 572 -14.62 36.46 31.11
C SER A 572 -13.71 37.42 30.34
N PRO A 573 -14.21 38.60 29.94
CA PRO A 573 -13.55 39.47 28.96
C PRO A 573 -12.21 40.06 29.42
N THR A 574 -12.01 40.16 30.75
CA THR A 574 -10.91 40.88 31.40
C THR A 574 -9.77 40.01 31.92
N ASP A 575 -9.96 38.69 32.03
CA ASP A 575 -8.94 37.79 32.57
C ASP A 575 -8.23 37.03 31.42
N PRO A 576 -6.95 37.36 31.13
CA PRO A 576 -6.19 36.75 30.04
C PRO A 576 -5.66 35.34 30.32
N ASP A 577 -5.73 34.85 31.57
CA ASP A 577 -5.02 33.65 32.00
C ASP A 577 -5.95 32.56 32.52
N THR A 578 -6.96 32.91 33.34
CA THR A 578 -7.94 31.91 33.85
C THR A 578 -9.29 32.00 33.16
N GLY A 579 -9.60 33.16 32.56
CA GLY A 579 -10.85 33.44 31.87
C GLY A 579 -11.08 32.58 30.62
N ASN A 580 -12.35 32.34 30.29
CA ASN A 580 -12.71 31.55 29.11
C ASN A 580 -12.59 32.33 27.80
N PHE A 581 -12.71 33.66 27.82
CA PHE A 581 -12.60 34.47 26.61
C PHE A 581 -12.15 35.91 26.89
N TYR A 582 -10.85 36.15 26.71
CA TYR A 582 -10.22 37.45 26.89
C TYR A 582 -10.23 38.26 25.60
N VAL A 583 -10.76 39.49 25.67
CA VAL A 583 -10.85 40.42 24.53
C VAL A 583 -10.55 41.89 24.89
N SER A 584 -10.23 42.18 26.14
CA SER A 584 -10.05 43.57 26.62
C SER A 584 -9.05 44.40 25.81
N GLU A 585 -7.92 43.81 25.39
CA GLU A 585 -6.93 44.52 24.57
C GLU A 585 -7.49 45.00 23.23
N TRP A 586 -8.36 44.20 22.60
CA TRP A 586 -9.06 44.64 21.39
C TRP A 586 -10.09 45.71 21.74
N ALA A 587 -10.92 45.48 22.75
CA ALA A 587 -12.04 46.35 23.10
C ALA A 587 -11.60 47.78 23.47
N VAL A 588 -10.52 47.91 24.23
CA VAL A 588 -9.99 49.22 24.67
C VAL A 588 -9.34 50.00 23.52
N ASN A 589 -8.91 49.31 22.47
CA ASN A 589 -8.18 49.92 21.35
C ASN A 589 -8.98 49.94 20.06
N LEU A 590 -10.26 49.61 20.14
CA LEU A 590 -11.22 49.77 19.05
C LEU A 590 -11.87 51.14 19.21
N THR A 591 -11.54 52.07 18.31
CA THR A 591 -12.04 53.44 18.38
C THR A 591 -13.10 53.64 17.32
N THR A 592 -14.28 54.06 17.77
CA THR A 592 -15.37 54.43 16.86
C THR A 592 -15.27 55.89 16.44
N HIS A 593 -15.48 56.16 15.17
CA HIS A 593 -15.45 57.48 14.55
C HIS A 593 -16.42 57.53 13.36
N ASP A 594 -16.44 58.66 12.63
CA ASP A 594 -17.35 58.89 11.49
C ASP A 594 -18.84 58.61 11.81
N ILE A 595 -19.28 59.03 13.00
CA ILE A 595 -20.65 58.81 13.45
C ILE A 595 -21.59 59.74 12.68
N VAL A 596 -22.55 59.14 11.98
CA VAL A 596 -23.58 59.85 11.20
C VAL A 596 -24.96 59.36 11.63
N GLN A 597 -25.81 60.28 12.08
CA GLN A 597 -27.21 60.00 12.31
C GLN A 597 -27.92 59.74 10.97
N ARG A 598 -28.52 58.55 10.84
CA ARG A 598 -29.24 58.12 9.63
C ARG A 598 -30.70 58.54 9.65
N SER A 599 -31.36 58.33 10.79
CA SER A 599 -32.77 58.63 10.98
C SER A 599 -33.10 58.80 12.47
N SER A 600 -34.13 59.58 12.76
CA SER A 600 -34.70 59.68 14.10
C SER A 600 -36.23 59.74 14.07
N GLY A 601 -36.88 59.14 15.08
CA GLY A 601 -38.33 58.93 15.10
C GLY A 601 -39.14 60.22 15.27
N SER A 602 -38.45 61.35 15.45
CA SER A 602 -39.03 62.67 15.63
C SER A 602 -38.34 63.68 14.72
N TRP A 603 -39.12 64.53 14.05
CA TRP A 603 -38.58 65.62 13.23
C TRP A 603 -37.72 66.61 14.07
N LEU A 604 -38.04 66.77 15.37
CA LEU A 604 -37.24 67.54 16.33
C LEU A 604 -35.88 66.90 16.62
N ALA A 605 -35.77 65.58 16.56
CA ALA A 605 -34.51 64.85 16.73
C ALA A 605 -33.61 64.92 15.48
N ASN A 606 -34.17 65.16 14.30
CA ASN A 606 -33.40 65.45 13.08
C ASN A 606 -32.87 66.90 13.04
N LEU A 607 -33.52 67.83 13.75
CA LEU A 607 -33.12 69.24 13.81
C LEU A 607 -31.82 69.45 14.60
N ILE A 608 -31.43 68.50 15.46
CA ILE A 608 -30.32 68.63 16.40
C ILE A 608 -29.32 67.46 16.23
N THR A 609 -28.73 67.38 15.05
CA THR A 609 -27.72 66.37 14.70
C THR A 609 -26.50 66.35 15.64
N SER A 610 -26.15 67.45 16.30
CA SER A 610 -25.05 67.50 17.28
C SER A 610 -25.33 66.71 18.57
N ILE A 611 -26.59 66.67 19.03
CA ILE A 611 -27.00 65.89 20.21
C ILE A 611 -26.87 64.39 19.94
N GLY A 612 -27.22 63.95 18.74
CA GLY A 612 -27.15 62.54 18.33
C GLY A 612 -25.71 61.99 18.35
N THR A 613 -24.73 62.80 17.95
CA THR A 613 -23.32 62.37 17.89
C THR A 613 -22.70 62.17 19.27
N ASP A 614 -22.91 63.08 20.22
CA ASP A 614 -22.38 62.95 21.59
C ASP A 614 -23.04 61.79 22.35
N LEU A 615 -24.34 61.60 22.14
CA LEU A 615 -25.09 60.46 22.66
C LEU A 615 -24.52 59.13 22.14
N ALA A 616 -24.30 59.02 20.83
CA ALA A 616 -23.73 57.83 20.21
C ALA A 616 -22.30 57.54 20.72
N ASN A 617 -21.46 58.57 20.91
CA ASN A 617 -20.11 58.42 21.48
C ASN A 617 -20.12 57.76 22.86
N SER A 618 -21.01 58.19 23.75
CA SER A 618 -21.14 57.63 25.11
C SER A 618 -21.63 56.17 25.09
N MET A 619 -22.65 55.88 24.29
CA MET A 619 -23.23 54.53 24.23
C MET A 619 -22.27 53.51 23.63
N VAL A 620 -21.53 53.88 22.58
CA VAL A 620 -20.62 52.96 21.90
C VAL A 620 -19.44 52.57 22.79
N ALA A 621 -18.91 53.51 23.58
CA ALA A 621 -17.85 53.22 24.55
C ALA A 621 -18.26 52.15 25.58
N ALA A 622 -19.51 52.19 26.06
CA ALA A 622 -20.06 51.19 26.99
C ALA A 622 -20.28 49.81 26.33
N LEU A 623 -20.52 49.77 25.02
CA LEU A 623 -20.83 48.54 24.27
C LEU A 623 -19.60 47.91 23.59
N ALA A 624 -18.49 48.64 23.44
CA ALA A 624 -17.29 48.19 22.75
C ALA A 624 -16.76 46.81 23.21
N PRO A 625 -16.72 46.47 24.53
CA PRO A 625 -16.31 45.14 24.97
C PRO A 625 -17.23 44.01 24.45
N LYS A 626 -18.55 44.24 24.46
CA LYS A 626 -19.53 43.24 24.02
C LYS A 626 -19.51 43.04 22.51
N ILE A 627 -19.39 44.13 21.74
CA ILE A 627 -19.26 44.09 20.27
C ILE A 627 -17.98 43.36 19.88
N THR A 628 -16.85 43.71 20.50
CA THR A 628 -15.55 43.09 20.25
C THR A 628 -15.56 41.60 20.54
N GLN A 629 -16.13 41.23 21.70
CA GLN A 629 -16.27 39.85 22.11
C GLN A 629 -17.02 39.03 21.07
N ALA A 630 -18.16 39.53 20.63
CA ALA A 630 -19.01 38.77 19.75
C ALA A 630 -18.48 38.69 18.30
N MET A 631 -17.81 39.75 17.80
CA MET A 631 -17.08 39.70 16.53
C MET A 631 -15.96 38.66 16.56
N LEU A 632 -15.10 38.71 17.58
CA LEU A 632 -14.00 37.75 17.72
C LEU A 632 -14.50 36.33 17.97
N GLY A 633 -15.65 36.19 18.63
CA GLY A 633 -16.33 34.91 18.80
C GLY A 633 -16.71 34.27 17.47
N ASP A 634 -17.30 35.02 16.53
CA ASP A 634 -17.65 34.52 15.19
C ASP A 634 -16.40 34.21 14.34
N VAL A 635 -15.32 34.99 14.46
CA VAL A 635 -14.05 34.64 13.81
C VAL A 635 -13.50 33.31 14.34
N ILE A 636 -13.56 33.07 15.66
CA ILE A 636 -13.05 31.86 16.30
C ILE A 636 -13.95 30.64 16.07
N GLN A 637 -15.28 30.81 16.07
CA GLN A 637 -16.23 29.69 16.00
C GLN A 637 -16.83 29.48 14.60
N GLY A 638 -16.81 30.50 13.74
CA GLY A 638 -17.34 30.47 12.37
C GLY A 638 -16.23 30.38 11.32
N VAL A 639 -15.35 31.39 11.25
CA VAL A 639 -14.33 31.48 10.19
C VAL A 639 -13.17 30.51 10.40
N ALA A 640 -12.65 30.39 11.62
CA ALA A 640 -11.51 29.52 11.91
C ALA A 640 -11.78 28.03 11.62
N PRO A 641 -12.94 27.46 12.00
CA PRO A 641 -13.27 26.09 11.62
C PRO A 641 -13.37 25.90 10.11
N LYS A 642 -13.85 26.89 9.34
CA LYS A 642 -13.87 26.80 7.87
C LYS A 642 -12.45 26.67 7.28
N ALA A 643 -11.49 27.43 7.81
CA ALA A 643 -10.09 27.33 7.41
C ALA A 643 -9.49 25.96 7.77
N LEU A 644 -9.69 25.51 9.01
CA LEU A 644 -9.16 24.24 9.50
C LEU A 644 -9.78 23.06 8.74
N ASN A 645 -11.10 23.05 8.61
CA ASN A 645 -11.85 21.98 7.97
C ASN A 645 -11.63 21.93 6.46
N SER A 646 -11.19 23.01 5.81
CA SER A 646 -10.80 22.95 4.39
C SER A 646 -9.67 21.92 4.17
N VAL A 647 -8.63 21.99 5.01
CA VAL A 647 -7.49 21.07 4.95
C VAL A 647 -7.94 19.66 5.31
N VAL A 648 -8.68 19.48 6.41
CA VAL A 648 -9.11 18.16 6.89
C VAL A 648 -10.10 17.49 5.92
N GLN A 649 -11.05 18.24 5.34
CA GLN A 649 -11.98 17.69 4.35
C GLN A 649 -11.28 17.28 3.06
N SER A 650 -10.23 17.99 2.65
CA SER A 650 -9.42 17.57 1.50
C SER A 650 -8.73 16.22 1.73
N LEU A 651 -8.32 15.93 2.97
CA LEU A 651 -7.75 14.64 3.36
C LEU A 651 -8.78 13.50 3.33
N LYS A 652 -10.05 13.81 3.55
CA LYS A 652 -11.15 12.83 3.49
C LYS A 652 -11.62 12.58 2.04
N THR A 653 -11.84 13.64 1.26
CA THR A 653 -12.38 13.53 -0.10
C THR A 653 -11.86 14.69 -0.97
N PRO A 654 -11.13 14.40 -2.08
CA PRO A 654 -10.85 13.08 -2.65
C PRO A 654 -9.83 12.24 -1.86
N GLY A 655 -9.03 12.87 -0.99
CA GLY A 655 -7.86 12.27 -0.36
C GLY A 655 -6.56 12.76 -1.02
N LEU A 656 -5.44 12.22 -0.56
CA LEU A 656 -4.10 12.53 -1.06
C LEU A 656 -3.64 11.44 -2.02
N ASP A 657 -3.48 11.81 -3.29
CA ASP A 657 -3.00 10.87 -4.31
C ASP A 657 -1.49 10.62 -4.16
N ILE A 658 -1.15 9.34 -4.08
CA ILE A 658 0.19 8.79 -4.09
C ILE A 658 0.39 8.19 -5.48
N THR A 659 0.95 8.99 -6.37
CA THR A 659 1.35 8.51 -7.70
C THR A 659 2.50 7.54 -7.55
N LEU A 660 2.30 6.31 -8.02
CA LEU A 660 3.37 5.34 -8.07
C LEU A 660 4.45 5.78 -9.09
N PRO A 661 5.72 5.51 -8.82
CA PRO A 661 6.83 5.93 -9.70
C PRO A 661 6.71 5.32 -11.08
N ASN A 662 7.05 6.09 -12.11
CA ASN A 662 7.05 5.67 -13.51
C ASN A 662 8.05 4.56 -13.86
N TYR A 663 9.06 4.31 -13.02
CA TYR A 663 9.99 3.20 -13.19
C TYR A 663 9.45 1.87 -12.62
N LEU A 664 8.33 1.88 -11.88
CA LEU A 664 7.72 0.62 -11.50
C LEU A 664 7.28 -0.12 -12.78
N PRO A 665 7.56 -1.41 -12.90
CA PRO A 665 7.19 -2.17 -14.08
C PRO A 665 5.66 -2.17 -14.25
N ALA A 666 5.20 -2.07 -15.49
CA ALA A 666 3.79 -2.26 -15.80
C ALA A 666 3.36 -3.68 -15.35
N PRO A 667 2.14 -3.84 -14.82
CA PRO A 667 1.07 -2.85 -14.76
C PRO A 667 1.10 -1.95 -13.50
N LEU A 668 2.00 -2.18 -12.54
CA LEU A 668 1.99 -1.53 -11.23
C LEU A 668 2.07 0.00 -11.30
N ALA A 669 2.91 0.56 -12.18
CA ALA A 669 3.00 2.02 -12.37
C ALA A 669 1.69 2.70 -12.80
N ASN A 670 0.73 1.95 -13.36
CA ASN A 670 -0.52 2.52 -13.87
C ASN A 670 -1.61 2.67 -12.80
N PHE A 671 -1.38 2.17 -11.58
CA PHE A 671 -2.37 2.17 -10.50
C PHE A 671 -1.92 3.05 -9.33
N PRO A 672 -2.23 4.36 -9.33
CA PRO A 672 -1.99 5.20 -8.17
C PRO A 672 -2.79 4.69 -6.95
N LEU A 673 -2.37 5.13 -5.76
CA LEU A 673 -3.11 4.93 -4.51
C LEU A 673 -3.57 6.29 -3.99
N THR A 674 -4.68 6.33 -3.27
CA THR A 674 -5.19 7.54 -2.60
C THR A 674 -5.27 7.25 -1.11
N LEU A 675 -4.61 8.10 -0.31
CA LEU A 675 -4.68 8.09 1.14
C LEU A 675 -5.82 8.99 1.60
N GLN A 676 -6.78 8.41 2.32
CA GLN A 676 -7.90 9.12 2.91
C GLN A 676 -7.78 9.10 4.43
N LEU A 677 -8.00 10.25 5.07
CA LEU A 677 -7.97 10.38 6.53
C LEU A 677 -9.15 11.22 7.00
N GLN A 678 -9.84 10.74 8.03
CA GLN A 678 -10.86 11.49 8.76
C GLN A 678 -10.64 11.30 10.26
N VAL A 679 -10.69 12.39 11.02
CA VAL A 679 -10.66 12.35 12.49
C VAL A 679 -12.08 12.11 13.01
N GLU A 680 -12.22 11.28 14.04
CA GLU A 680 -13.52 10.90 14.59
C GLU A 680 -13.99 11.78 15.77
N GLN A 681 -15.25 11.63 16.15
CA GLN A 681 -15.92 12.43 17.19
C GLN A 681 -15.35 12.24 18.60
N ASP A 682 -14.56 11.19 18.84
CA ASP A 682 -13.93 10.90 20.12
C ASP A 682 -12.62 11.69 20.34
N ALA A 683 -12.40 12.74 19.55
CA ALA A 683 -11.30 13.68 19.74
C ALA A 683 -11.36 14.37 21.11
N VAL A 684 -10.27 14.24 21.87
CA VAL A 684 -10.11 14.82 23.21
C VAL A 684 -8.77 15.54 23.30
N VAL A 685 -8.78 16.72 23.92
CA VAL A 685 -7.56 17.46 24.24
C VAL A 685 -6.89 16.82 25.45
N ARG A 686 -5.60 16.47 25.35
CA ARG A 686 -4.85 15.82 26.43
C ARG A 686 -3.53 16.54 26.71
N MET A 687 -3.13 16.51 27.98
CA MET A 687 -1.84 17.01 28.47
C MET A 687 -1.26 16.05 29.51
N SER A 688 0.03 15.73 29.37
CA SER A 688 0.81 14.99 30.36
C SER A 688 2.26 15.47 30.32
N GLY A 689 2.66 16.29 31.31
CA GLY A 689 3.97 16.94 31.31
C GLY A 689 4.19 17.81 30.07
N SER A 690 5.21 17.50 29.27
CA SER A 690 5.49 18.17 28.00
C SER A 690 4.63 17.69 26.83
N ASN A 691 3.97 16.52 26.94
CA ASN A 691 3.14 15.96 25.88
C ASN A 691 1.78 16.68 25.85
N LYS A 692 1.48 17.32 24.71
CA LYS A 692 0.28 18.12 24.50
C LYS A 692 -0.26 17.90 23.11
N ALA A 693 -1.50 17.46 23.00
CA ALA A 693 -2.10 17.14 21.71
C ALA A 693 -3.62 17.08 21.77
N VAL A 694 -4.24 17.05 20.60
CA VAL A 694 -5.59 16.48 20.43
C VAL A 694 -5.43 15.01 20.03
N VAL A 695 -6.00 14.11 20.82
CA VAL A 695 -5.95 12.66 20.61
C VAL A 695 -7.33 12.18 20.19
N ALA A 696 -7.40 11.41 19.12
CA ALA A 696 -8.67 10.93 18.56
C ALA A 696 -8.49 9.55 17.91
N SER A 697 -9.58 8.84 17.67
CA SER A 697 -9.57 7.80 16.64
C SER A 697 -9.61 8.44 15.25
N ALA A 698 -9.13 7.70 14.26
CA ALA A 698 -9.11 8.14 12.88
C ALA A 698 -9.56 7.03 11.93
N ASP A 699 -10.42 7.43 11.02
CA ASP A 699 -10.81 6.68 9.84
C ASP A 699 -9.70 6.81 8.80
N LEU A 700 -9.26 5.70 8.23
CA LEU A 700 -8.14 5.68 7.29
C LEU A 700 -8.43 4.80 6.09
N GLY A 701 -8.11 5.27 4.88
CA GLY A 701 -8.24 4.50 3.66
C GLY A 701 -6.98 4.60 2.83
N LEU A 702 -6.53 3.47 2.26
CA LEU A 702 -5.46 3.47 1.26
C LEU A 702 -5.88 2.56 0.11
N VAL A 703 -6.37 3.17 -0.97
CA VAL A 703 -7.06 2.44 -2.05
C VAL A 703 -6.72 3.03 -3.41
N THR A 704 -6.81 2.22 -4.46
CA THR A 704 -6.78 2.74 -5.83
C THR A 704 -7.97 3.69 -6.09
N PRO A 705 -7.74 4.91 -6.63
CA PRO A 705 -8.81 5.88 -6.90
C PRO A 705 -9.80 5.33 -7.92
N ALA A 706 -11.06 5.77 -7.83
CA ALA A 706 -12.14 5.26 -8.66
C ALA A 706 -11.85 5.33 -10.17
N ALA A 707 -11.15 6.38 -10.63
CA ALA A 707 -10.80 6.57 -12.03
C ALA A 707 -9.80 5.54 -12.58
N SER A 708 -9.02 4.89 -11.72
CA SER A 708 -8.00 3.91 -12.11
C SER A 708 -8.45 2.46 -11.90
N ARG A 709 -9.70 2.23 -11.48
CA ARG A 709 -10.20 0.87 -11.20
C ARG A 709 -10.58 0.14 -12.48
N LEU A 710 -10.21 -1.13 -12.58
CA LEU A 710 -10.63 -2.02 -13.67
C LEU A 710 -12.09 -2.47 -13.47
N LEU A 711 -12.79 -2.61 -14.59
CA LEU A 711 -14.11 -3.24 -14.61
C LEU A 711 -13.97 -4.75 -14.46
N ASN A 712 -14.99 -5.40 -13.89
CA ASN A 712 -15.02 -6.86 -13.70
C ASN A 712 -15.02 -7.68 -15.01
N THR A 713 -15.26 -7.03 -16.16
CA THR A 713 -15.15 -7.62 -17.50
C THR A 713 -13.72 -7.60 -18.05
N ASN A 714 -12.80 -6.88 -17.40
CA ASN A 714 -11.41 -6.83 -17.81
C ASN A 714 -10.72 -8.15 -17.47
N PRO A 715 -9.96 -8.78 -18.40
CA PRO A 715 -9.28 -10.04 -18.14
C PRO A 715 -8.19 -9.97 -17.06
N ASN A 716 -7.72 -8.78 -16.71
CA ASN A 716 -6.75 -8.56 -15.63
C ASN A 716 -7.40 -8.27 -14.27
N TYR A 717 -8.72 -8.10 -14.22
CA TYR A 717 -9.45 -7.94 -12.97
C TYR A 717 -9.49 -9.27 -12.22
N HIS A 718 -9.21 -9.23 -10.92
CA HIS A 718 -9.30 -10.42 -10.08
C HIS A 718 -10.66 -10.52 -9.39
N GLY A 719 -11.36 -11.62 -9.66
CA GLY A 719 -12.65 -11.92 -9.06
C GLY A 719 -12.52 -12.56 -7.67
N GLN A 720 -13.62 -12.54 -6.92
CA GLN A 720 -13.74 -13.27 -5.65
C GLN A 720 -14.84 -14.32 -5.74
N SER A 721 -14.58 -15.46 -5.10
CA SER A 721 -15.49 -16.58 -4.94
C SER A 721 -15.61 -16.87 -3.44
N GLY A 722 -16.80 -16.66 -2.86
CA GLY A 722 -17.00 -16.70 -1.42
C GLY A 722 -17.33 -15.32 -0.85
N ALA A 723 -16.67 -14.93 0.23
CA ALA A 723 -16.85 -13.60 0.82
C ALA A 723 -16.20 -12.52 -0.05
N VAL A 724 -16.90 -11.40 -0.24
CA VAL A 724 -16.40 -10.23 -0.96
C VAL A 724 -15.71 -9.30 0.05
N GLY A 725 -14.51 -8.84 -0.27
CA GLY A 725 -13.68 -7.99 0.60
C GLY A 725 -12.31 -8.59 0.93
N PHE A 726 -11.61 -7.97 1.88
CA PHE A 726 -10.30 -8.45 2.34
C PHE A 726 -10.37 -9.00 3.77
N VAL A 727 -9.45 -9.92 4.11
CA VAL A 727 -9.33 -10.42 5.48
C VAL A 727 -8.76 -9.32 6.37
N SER A 728 -9.58 -8.81 7.27
CA SER A 728 -9.15 -7.87 8.31
C SER A 728 -8.39 -8.64 9.36
N THR A 729 -7.22 -8.15 9.79
CA THR A 729 -6.43 -8.65 10.92
C THR A 729 -6.44 -7.68 12.09
N ARG A 730 -7.32 -6.67 12.03
CA ARG A 730 -7.53 -5.72 13.11
C ARG A 730 -7.83 -6.44 14.44
N PRO A 731 -7.13 -6.07 15.53
CA PRO A 731 -7.23 -6.78 16.80
C PRO A 731 -8.54 -6.50 17.56
N VAL A 732 -9.22 -5.38 17.28
CA VAL A 732 -10.45 -4.95 17.96
C VAL A 732 -11.59 -4.69 16.96
N PRO A 733 -12.88 -4.83 17.36
CA PRO A 733 -14.01 -4.50 16.49
C PRO A 733 -13.99 -3.04 16.01
N THR A 734 -14.63 -2.76 14.87
CA THR A 734 -14.72 -1.41 14.27
C THR A 734 -15.46 -0.40 15.15
N THR A 735 -16.29 -0.87 16.09
CA THR A 735 -16.99 -0.02 17.07
C THR A 735 -16.08 0.53 18.17
N GLN A 736 -14.91 -0.09 18.38
CA GLN A 736 -13.96 0.28 19.43
C GLN A 736 -12.74 1.00 18.84
N ALA A 737 -12.34 2.12 19.46
CA ALA A 737 -11.16 2.89 19.06
C ALA A 737 -9.87 2.15 19.38
N LEU A 738 -8.84 2.38 18.56
CA LEU A 738 -7.49 1.92 18.88
C LEU A 738 -6.88 2.80 19.97
N THR A 739 -5.98 2.24 20.77
CA THR A 739 -5.24 3.01 21.77
C THR A 739 -4.17 3.86 21.10
N GLY A 740 -3.97 5.07 21.64
CA GLY A 740 -2.95 6.01 21.19
C GLY A 740 -2.09 6.51 22.35
N GLU A 741 -2.05 5.79 23.47
CA GLU A 741 -1.44 6.23 24.73
C GLU A 741 0.08 6.31 24.62
N TYR A 742 0.73 5.28 24.08
CA TYR A 742 2.16 5.30 23.81
C TYR A 742 2.54 6.41 22.82
N ALA A 743 1.76 6.58 21.75
CA ALA A 743 2.00 7.62 20.77
C ALA A 743 1.85 9.04 21.37
N PHE A 744 0.83 9.25 22.20
CA PHE A 744 0.64 10.50 22.95
C PHE A 744 1.78 10.77 23.94
N ASN A 745 2.20 9.77 24.71
CA ASN A 745 3.29 9.92 25.67
C ASN A 745 4.67 10.18 25.03
N ASN A 746 4.78 9.99 23.71
CA ASN A 746 5.96 10.28 22.92
C ASN A 746 5.79 11.50 21.99
N SER A 747 4.70 12.27 22.10
CA SER A 747 4.38 13.35 21.17
C SER A 747 5.33 14.55 21.29
N ALA A 748 5.81 14.86 22.50
CA ALA A 748 6.77 15.94 22.71
C ALA A 748 8.15 15.63 22.11
N ALA A 749 8.58 14.37 22.18
CA ALA A 749 9.84 13.92 21.58
C ALA A 749 9.73 13.78 20.05
N ASN A 750 8.52 13.54 19.54
CA ASN A 750 8.23 13.32 18.13
C ASN A 750 7.07 14.23 17.68
N PRO A 751 7.28 15.55 17.55
CA PRO A 751 6.21 16.47 17.17
C PRO A 751 5.74 16.20 15.74
N GLY A 752 4.48 16.52 15.43
CA GLY A 752 3.87 16.30 14.12
C GLY A 752 2.49 15.64 14.18
N LEU A 753 2.06 15.05 13.05
CA LEU A 753 0.87 14.21 13.00
C LEU A 753 1.30 12.76 13.20
N LEU A 754 0.90 12.19 14.33
CA LEU A 754 1.25 10.84 14.74
C LEU A 754 0.06 9.89 14.48
N LEU A 755 0.33 8.72 13.92
CA LEU A 755 -0.69 7.72 13.56
C LEU A 755 -0.30 6.33 14.05
N THR A 756 -1.27 5.60 14.61
CA THR A 756 -1.14 4.17 14.96
C THR A 756 -1.82 3.31 13.90
N LEU A 757 -1.08 2.86 12.89
CA LEU A 757 -1.65 2.18 11.73
C LEU A 757 -1.79 0.67 11.96
N THR A 758 -2.96 0.14 11.62
CA THR A 758 -3.22 -1.31 11.62
C THR A 758 -2.76 -1.96 10.31
N ALA A 759 -2.57 -3.28 10.33
CA ALA A 759 -2.22 -4.04 9.13
C ALA A 759 -3.34 -4.02 8.07
N ASP A 760 -4.59 -3.72 8.47
CA ASP A 760 -5.73 -3.56 7.57
C ASP A 760 -5.49 -2.47 6.53
N THR A 761 -4.80 -1.38 6.85
CA THR A 761 -4.49 -0.31 5.88
C THR A 761 -3.58 -0.82 4.76
N VAL A 762 -2.57 -1.62 5.12
CA VAL A 762 -1.65 -2.23 4.15
C VAL A 762 -2.37 -3.32 3.35
N THR A 763 -3.18 -4.13 4.02
CA THR A 763 -3.98 -5.20 3.40
C THR A 763 -5.03 -4.63 2.44
N GLN A 764 -5.66 -3.50 2.78
CA GLN A 764 -6.60 -2.79 1.91
C GLN A 764 -5.91 -2.30 0.64
N ALA A 765 -4.73 -1.70 0.76
CA ALA A 765 -3.94 -1.26 -0.39
C ALA A 765 -3.51 -2.42 -1.28
N ALA A 766 -3.02 -3.50 -0.67
CA ALA A 766 -2.64 -4.73 -1.38
C ALA A 766 -3.84 -5.36 -2.09
N PHE A 767 -5.01 -5.38 -1.43
CA PHE A 767 -6.26 -5.85 -2.01
C PHE A 767 -6.69 -4.99 -3.20
N SER A 768 -6.67 -3.66 -3.07
CA SER A 768 -7.08 -2.79 -4.17
C SER A 768 -6.14 -2.92 -5.37
N LEU A 769 -4.82 -3.04 -5.15
CA LEU A 769 -3.85 -3.30 -6.22
C LEU A 769 -4.08 -4.68 -6.86
N TRP A 770 -4.29 -5.71 -6.04
CA TRP A 770 -4.56 -7.07 -6.50
C TRP A 770 -5.81 -7.13 -7.38
N GLN A 771 -6.95 -6.59 -6.91
CA GLN A 771 -8.20 -6.65 -7.65
C GLN A 771 -8.11 -5.95 -9.01
N ASN A 772 -7.32 -4.88 -9.08
CA ASN A 772 -7.08 -4.12 -10.31
C ASN A 772 -5.94 -4.72 -11.17
N GLY A 773 -5.44 -5.92 -10.85
CA GLY A 773 -4.43 -6.60 -11.65
C GLY A 773 -3.04 -5.97 -11.58
N ALA A 774 -2.79 -5.03 -10.66
CA ALA A 774 -1.51 -4.35 -10.52
C ALA A 774 -0.37 -5.30 -10.09
N LEU A 775 -0.72 -6.45 -9.49
CA LEU A 775 0.20 -7.51 -9.07
C LEU A 775 0.42 -8.60 -10.13
N ASN A 776 -0.15 -8.46 -11.34
CA ASN A 776 0.11 -9.37 -12.46
C ASN A 776 1.44 -9.00 -13.10
N LEU A 777 2.54 -9.52 -12.56
CA LEU A 777 3.89 -9.14 -12.97
C LEU A 777 4.40 -10.07 -14.07
N ARG A 778 5.08 -9.50 -15.06
CA ARG A 778 5.86 -10.25 -16.05
C ARG A 778 7.34 -10.01 -15.80
N ILE A 779 8.02 -11.02 -15.30
CA ILE A 779 9.46 -11.00 -15.09
C ILE A 779 10.12 -11.40 -16.42
N ASN A 780 10.70 -10.42 -17.11
CA ASN A 780 11.42 -10.60 -18.35
C ASN A 780 12.64 -9.66 -18.40
N ARG A 781 13.39 -9.69 -19.50
CA ARG A 781 14.56 -8.82 -19.69
C ARG A 781 14.21 -7.33 -19.56
N GLN A 782 13.12 -6.88 -20.19
CA GLN A 782 12.68 -5.48 -20.12
C GLN A 782 12.36 -5.03 -18.68
N PHE A 783 11.72 -5.90 -17.91
CA PHE A 783 11.43 -5.69 -16.49
C PHE A 783 12.73 -5.49 -15.70
N ILE A 784 13.73 -6.36 -15.91
CA ILE A 784 15.04 -6.28 -15.25
C ILE A 784 15.77 -4.99 -15.66
N ASP A 785 15.81 -4.68 -16.96
CA ASP A 785 16.45 -3.48 -17.48
C ASP A 785 15.82 -2.19 -16.90
N THR A 786 14.50 -2.19 -16.70
CA THR A 786 13.78 -1.08 -16.04
C THR A 786 14.21 -0.93 -14.58
N ILE A 787 14.39 -2.05 -13.88
CA ILE A 787 14.89 -2.01 -12.49
C ILE A 787 16.36 -1.57 -12.46
N VAL A 788 17.23 -2.10 -13.32
CA VAL A 788 18.66 -1.71 -13.39
C VAL A 788 18.82 -0.21 -13.64
N ALA A 789 18.03 0.34 -14.57
CA ALA A 789 18.06 1.76 -14.91
C ALA A 789 17.84 2.69 -13.70
N TYR A 790 17.19 2.20 -12.64
CA TYR A 790 16.91 2.97 -11.43
C TYR A 790 17.63 2.45 -10.17
N ALA A 791 17.78 1.14 -9.97
CA ALA A 791 18.44 0.56 -8.81
C ALA A 791 19.98 0.57 -8.94
N GLY A 792 20.50 0.83 -10.14
CA GLY A 792 21.92 0.78 -10.46
C GLY A 792 22.41 -0.64 -10.83
N ASP A 793 23.72 -0.77 -11.02
CA ASP A 793 24.36 -2.04 -11.38
C ASP A 793 24.50 -2.96 -10.16
N ASP A 794 23.44 -3.73 -9.86
CA ASP A 794 23.52 -4.84 -8.91
C ASP A 794 23.97 -6.13 -9.64
N PRO A 795 25.01 -6.84 -9.18
CA PRO A 795 25.39 -8.16 -9.70
C PRO A 795 24.24 -9.16 -9.77
N LEU A 796 23.22 -9.01 -8.91
CA LEU A 796 22.00 -9.80 -8.92
C LEU A 796 21.19 -9.63 -10.23
N PHE A 797 21.20 -8.46 -10.85
CA PHE A 797 20.48 -8.22 -12.11
C PHE A 797 21.20 -8.85 -13.30
N GLN A 798 22.54 -8.85 -13.30
CA GLN A 798 23.33 -9.59 -14.29
C GLN A 798 23.11 -11.10 -14.15
N LEU A 799 23.06 -11.61 -12.90
CA LEU A 799 22.69 -13.00 -12.61
C LEU A 799 21.28 -13.31 -13.13
N THR A 800 20.32 -12.42 -12.89
CA THR A 800 18.94 -12.61 -13.37
C THR A 800 18.87 -12.66 -14.89
N GLN A 801 19.60 -11.80 -15.61
CA GLN A 801 19.64 -11.82 -17.08
C GLN A 801 20.22 -13.13 -17.64
N GLU A 802 21.15 -13.79 -16.93
CA GLU A 802 21.67 -15.11 -17.31
C GLU A 802 20.77 -16.29 -16.88
N LEU A 803 20.04 -16.14 -15.76
CA LEU A 803 19.06 -17.13 -15.29
C LEU A 803 17.78 -17.16 -16.13
N VAL A 804 17.45 -16.04 -16.79
CA VAL A 804 16.27 -15.86 -17.65
C VAL A 804 16.58 -16.28 -19.10
N LYS A 805 17.41 -17.32 -19.27
CA LYS A 805 17.69 -17.98 -20.55
C LYS A 805 17.31 -19.44 -20.48
N VAL A 806 16.72 -19.94 -21.57
CA VAL A 806 16.27 -21.33 -21.67
C VAL A 806 17.45 -22.29 -21.50
N GLY A 807 18.65 -21.95 -21.99
CA GLY A 807 19.86 -22.77 -21.86
C GLY A 807 20.23 -23.13 -20.42
N THR A 808 20.04 -22.22 -19.47
CA THR A 808 20.30 -22.46 -18.04
C THR A 808 19.31 -23.47 -17.45
N LEU A 809 18.03 -23.39 -17.85
CA LEU A 809 17.01 -24.38 -17.47
C LEU A 809 17.29 -25.74 -18.14
N MET A 810 17.68 -25.72 -19.41
CA MET A 810 17.96 -26.92 -20.22
C MET A 810 19.17 -27.70 -19.71
N ASN A 811 20.19 -27.06 -19.13
CA ASN A 811 21.33 -27.75 -18.53
C ASN A 811 20.95 -28.68 -17.38
N VAL A 812 19.81 -28.44 -16.72
CA VAL A 812 19.28 -29.30 -15.66
C VAL A 812 18.18 -30.22 -16.20
N LEU A 813 17.26 -29.67 -17.00
CA LEU A 813 16.06 -30.37 -17.45
C LEU A 813 16.30 -31.32 -18.62
N SER A 814 17.24 -31.02 -19.51
CA SER A 814 17.58 -31.83 -20.70
C SER A 814 19.04 -31.55 -21.16
N PRO A 815 20.05 -32.06 -20.43
CA PRO A 815 21.45 -31.72 -20.66
C PRO A 815 21.93 -32.15 -22.05
N GLY A 816 22.38 -31.19 -22.86
CA GLY A 816 23.01 -31.43 -24.16
C GLY A 816 22.05 -31.79 -25.31
N ARG A 817 20.75 -31.50 -25.20
CA ARG A 817 19.74 -31.88 -26.21
C ARG A 817 18.72 -30.77 -26.50
N PRO A 818 18.16 -30.71 -27.72
CA PRO A 818 17.06 -29.80 -28.03
C PRO A 818 15.76 -30.29 -27.39
N LEU A 819 14.98 -29.38 -26.81
CA LEU A 819 13.65 -29.68 -26.26
C LEU A 819 12.64 -29.77 -27.41
N ASN A 820 11.99 -30.93 -27.55
CA ASN A 820 10.90 -31.13 -28.50
C ASN A 820 9.67 -31.63 -27.74
N GLY A 821 8.52 -31.00 -27.98
CA GLY A 821 7.25 -31.41 -27.37
C GLY A 821 6.14 -31.48 -28.40
N LEU A 822 5.01 -32.09 -28.07
CA LEU A 822 3.83 -32.06 -28.94
C LEU A 822 2.95 -30.84 -28.63
N ASN A 823 2.24 -30.31 -29.63
CA ASN A 823 1.29 -29.22 -29.43
C ASN A 823 0.09 -29.70 -28.57
N PRO A 824 -0.25 -29.02 -27.46
CA PRO A 824 -1.34 -29.42 -26.56
C PRO A 824 -2.70 -29.59 -27.23
N THR A 825 -2.98 -28.79 -28.26
CA THR A 825 -4.24 -28.80 -29.01
C THR A 825 -4.25 -29.73 -30.21
N ASP A 826 -3.08 -30.13 -30.71
CA ASP A 826 -2.92 -31.04 -31.85
C ASP A 826 -1.69 -31.95 -31.63
N PRO A 827 -1.86 -33.16 -31.07
CA PRO A 827 -0.76 -34.05 -30.71
C PRO A 827 -0.05 -34.67 -31.92
N THR A 828 -0.47 -34.36 -33.15
CA THR A 828 0.24 -34.79 -34.39
C THR A 828 1.31 -33.78 -34.82
N LYS A 829 1.38 -32.61 -34.15
CA LYS A 829 2.33 -31.53 -34.46
C LYS A 829 3.35 -31.36 -33.35
N LEU A 830 4.60 -31.12 -33.75
CA LEU A 830 5.70 -30.79 -32.83
C LEU A 830 5.79 -29.28 -32.58
N ILE A 831 6.07 -28.91 -31.34
CA ILE A 831 6.66 -27.63 -30.97
C ILE A 831 8.16 -27.76 -31.22
N ARG A 832 8.64 -27.18 -32.33
CA ARG A 832 10.04 -27.24 -32.77
C ARG A 832 10.85 -26.03 -32.25
N SER A 833 12.17 -26.14 -32.37
CA SER A 833 13.11 -25.01 -32.29
C SER A 833 13.15 -24.28 -30.95
N VAL A 834 13.18 -25.02 -29.83
CA VAL A 834 13.57 -24.46 -28.53
C VAL A 834 15.08 -24.25 -28.55
N ASN A 835 15.52 -23.01 -28.56
CA ASN A 835 16.94 -22.69 -28.55
C ASN A 835 17.43 -22.44 -27.12
N SER A 836 18.63 -22.91 -26.78
CA SER A 836 19.33 -22.54 -25.55
C SER A 836 19.49 -21.03 -25.36
N THR A 837 19.46 -20.24 -26.43
CA THR A 837 19.54 -18.78 -26.39
C THR A 837 18.18 -18.08 -26.30
N ASP A 838 17.06 -18.81 -26.29
CA ASP A 838 15.74 -18.21 -26.12
C ASP A 838 15.65 -17.55 -24.73
N ASP A 839 14.98 -16.40 -24.66
CA ASP A 839 14.70 -15.73 -23.40
C ASP A 839 13.61 -16.48 -22.62
N VAL A 840 13.58 -16.34 -21.30
CA VAL A 840 12.48 -16.82 -20.45
C VAL A 840 11.60 -15.65 -20.04
N ASP A 841 10.29 -15.85 -20.00
CA ASP A 841 9.33 -14.93 -19.38
C ASP A 841 8.61 -15.67 -18.26
N ILE A 842 8.61 -15.11 -17.06
CA ILE A 842 7.84 -15.65 -15.93
C ILE A 842 6.68 -14.72 -15.64
N ASP A 843 5.47 -15.16 -15.96
CA ASP A 843 4.25 -14.45 -15.58
C ASP A 843 3.84 -14.90 -14.17
N VAL A 844 3.74 -13.95 -13.24
CA VAL A 844 3.33 -14.14 -11.86
C VAL A 844 1.90 -13.65 -11.70
N TYR A 845 1.01 -14.54 -11.27
CA TYR A 845 -0.41 -14.25 -11.09
C TYR A 845 -0.87 -14.63 -9.69
N ALA A 846 -1.22 -13.64 -8.86
CA ALA A 846 -1.70 -13.89 -7.50
C ALA A 846 -3.18 -14.26 -7.52
N ILE A 847 -3.53 -15.53 -7.29
CA ILE A 847 -4.93 -15.98 -7.30
C ILE A 847 -5.69 -15.43 -6.10
N HIS A 848 -5.07 -15.49 -4.93
CA HIS A 848 -5.66 -15.01 -3.69
C HIS A 848 -5.21 -13.60 -3.38
N ALA A 849 -6.13 -12.82 -2.80
CA ALA A 849 -5.81 -11.50 -2.31
C ALA A 849 -4.72 -11.59 -1.22
N PRO A 850 -3.62 -10.81 -1.33
CA PRO A 850 -2.59 -10.77 -0.29
C PRO A 850 -3.15 -10.20 1.01
N ASN A 851 -2.62 -10.67 2.14
CA ASN A 851 -2.99 -10.17 3.46
C ASN A 851 -1.77 -10.09 4.37
N GLY A 852 -1.90 -9.31 5.45
CA GLY A 852 -0.87 -9.26 6.47
C GLY A 852 -1.38 -8.97 7.88
N GLU A 853 -0.52 -9.26 8.84
CA GLU A 853 -0.75 -9.00 10.27
C GLU A 853 0.52 -8.42 10.89
N PHE A 854 0.36 -7.51 11.85
CA PHE A 854 1.50 -7.08 12.67
C PHE A 854 1.69 -8.03 13.84
N LYS A 855 2.95 -8.35 14.14
CA LYS A 855 3.32 -9.08 15.35
C LYS A 855 4.41 -8.33 16.12
N TRP A 856 4.36 -8.46 17.45
CA TRP A 856 5.46 -8.03 18.30
C TRP A 856 6.72 -8.83 17.98
N VAL A 857 7.87 -8.19 18.15
CA VAL A 857 9.17 -8.82 18.07
C VAL A 857 9.82 -8.67 19.43
N GLY A 858 10.45 -9.74 19.93
CA GLY A 858 11.20 -9.75 21.18
C GLY A 858 10.49 -9.10 22.38
N SER A 859 11.28 -8.58 23.33
CA SER A 859 10.80 -7.87 24.53
C SER A 859 11.29 -6.41 24.62
N ALA A 860 12.22 -6.00 23.75
CA ALA A 860 12.76 -4.64 23.71
C ALA A 860 12.00 -3.74 22.71
N ALA A 861 12.10 -2.42 22.89
CA ALA A 861 11.49 -1.44 22.00
C ALA A 861 11.98 -1.58 20.56
N GLN A 862 11.09 -1.99 19.65
CA GLN A 862 11.40 -2.21 18.25
C GLN A 862 10.16 -2.02 17.37
N LYS A 863 10.38 -1.94 16.06
CA LYS A 863 9.26 -1.85 15.12
C LYS A 863 8.57 -3.22 14.99
N PRO A 864 7.22 -3.27 14.99
CA PRO A 864 6.52 -4.51 14.71
C PRO A 864 6.87 -5.09 13.35
N THR A 865 6.89 -6.41 13.25
CA THR A 865 7.08 -7.10 11.98
C THR A 865 5.73 -7.30 11.31
N LEU A 866 5.64 -6.97 10.02
CA LEU A 866 4.50 -7.30 9.18
C LEU A 866 4.68 -8.72 8.64
N VAL A 867 3.84 -9.67 9.02
CA VAL A 867 3.80 -10.97 8.36
C VAL A 867 2.96 -10.82 7.10
N VAL A 868 3.56 -11.10 5.94
CA VAL A 868 2.89 -10.99 4.63
C VAL A 868 2.61 -12.39 4.10
N ASN A 869 1.37 -12.61 3.65
CA ASN A 869 0.93 -13.86 3.04
C ASN A 869 0.52 -13.63 1.58
N PHE A 870 1.17 -14.36 0.68
CA PHE A 870 0.71 -14.64 -0.68
C PHE A 870 0.22 -16.08 -0.72
N THR A 871 -1.08 -16.27 -0.54
CA THR A 871 -1.66 -17.58 -0.26
C THR A 871 -1.55 -18.55 -1.44
N ASP A 872 -1.69 -18.08 -2.67
CA ASP A 872 -1.50 -18.90 -3.88
C ASP A 872 -1.13 -17.99 -5.07
N LEU A 873 0.03 -18.26 -5.65
CA LEU A 873 0.59 -17.62 -6.83
C LEU A 873 0.72 -18.66 -7.94
N GLU A 874 0.18 -18.37 -9.12
CA GLU A 874 0.50 -19.09 -10.34
C GLU A 874 1.75 -18.50 -10.97
N LEU A 875 2.80 -19.31 -11.10
CA LEU A 875 3.97 -19.00 -11.90
C LEU A 875 3.81 -19.70 -13.25
N ARG A 876 3.76 -18.92 -14.33
CA ARG A 876 3.74 -19.45 -15.70
C ARG A 876 5.07 -19.16 -16.35
N ILE A 877 5.84 -20.21 -16.62
CA ILE A 877 7.18 -20.11 -17.18
C ILE A 877 7.08 -20.32 -18.68
N PHE A 878 7.43 -19.30 -19.47
CA PHE A 878 7.42 -19.32 -20.92
C PHE A 878 8.83 -19.19 -21.47
N GLY A 879 9.13 -19.92 -22.56
CA GLY A 879 10.23 -19.57 -23.44
C GLY A 879 9.76 -18.56 -24.49
N ARG A 880 10.64 -17.65 -24.91
CA ARG A 880 10.37 -16.60 -25.90
C ARG A 880 11.41 -16.65 -27.01
N ARG A 881 10.93 -16.96 -28.21
CA ARG A 881 11.74 -17.01 -29.44
C ARG A 881 12.01 -15.60 -29.97
N PRO A 882 13.11 -15.39 -30.71
CA PRO A 882 13.33 -14.16 -31.47
C PRO A 882 12.18 -13.92 -32.47
N ASN A 883 11.75 -12.66 -32.57
CA ASN A 883 10.74 -12.25 -33.54
C ASN A 883 11.21 -12.58 -34.97
N GLY A 884 10.34 -13.16 -35.80
CA GLY A 884 10.72 -13.62 -37.14
C GLY A 884 11.18 -15.08 -37.23
N THR A 885 11.27 -15.79 -36.10
CA THR A 885 11.62 -17.23 -36.09
C THR A 885 10.54 -18.05 -36.81
N ASN A 886 10.95 -18.94 -37.72
CA ASN A 886 10.05 -19.92 -38.32
C ASN A 886 9.73 -21.01 -37.29
N ILE A 887 8.47 -21.09 -36.89
CA ILE A 887 7.91 -22.09 -35.96
C ILE A 887 7.02 -23.11 -36.67
N GLY A 888 6.91 -23.02 -38.01
CA GLY A 888 6.24 -23.99 -38.86
C GLY A 888 7.15 -25.14 -39.27
N THR A 889 6.76 -25.86 -40.33
CA THR A 889 7.65 -26.84 -40.99
C THR A 889 8.34 -26.17 -42.18
N ASP A 890 9.41 -26.79 -42.70
CA ASP A 890 10.08 -26.31 -43.92
C ASP A 890 9.13 -26.25 -45.12
N ALA A 891 8.08 -27.07 -45.13
CA ALA A 891 7.05 -27.11 -46.17
C ALA A 891 5.88 -26.11 -45.94
N ALA A 892 5.68 -25.62 -44.71
CA ALA A 892 4.62 -24.69 -44.34
C ALA A 892 5.13 -23.74 -43.24
N PRO A 893 5.93 -22.72 -43.62
CA PRO A 893 6.55 -21.82 -42.66
C PRO A 893 5.51 -20.96 -41.96
N VAL A 894 5.64 -20.83 -40.64
CA VAL A 894 4.84 -19.93 -39.81
C VAL A 894 5.82 -19.02 -39.08
N ILE A 895 5.79 -17.74 -39.37
CA ILE A 895 6.69 -16.77 -38.76
C ILE A 895 6.08 -16.27 -37.46
N CYS A 896 6.80 -16.45 -36.35
CA CYS A 896 6.33 -15.96 -35.07
C CYS A 896 6.41 -14.43 -35.01
N SER A 897 5.43 -13.82 -34.35
CA SER A 897 5.39 -12.37 -34.07
C SER A 897 5.30 -12.11 -32.57
N SER A 898 6.14 -11.21 -32.05
CA SER A 898 6.04 -10.75 -30.65
C SER A 898 4.82 -9.86 -30.40
N ALA A 899 4.14 -9.39 -31.45
CA ALA A 899 2.89 -8.64 -31.36
C ALA A 899 1.64 -9.53 -31.38
N ALA A 900 1.80 -10.82 -31.70
CA ALA A 900 0.69 -11.77 -31.65
C ALA A 900 0.28 -12.03 -30.19
N ALA A 901 -1.01 -12.25 -29.96
CA ALA A 901 -1.49 -12.67 -28.65
C ALA A 901 -0.80 -13.97 -28.22
N ASP A 902 -0.58 -14.15 -26.91
CA ASP A 902 0.12 -15.33 -26.36
C ASP A 902 -0.51 -16.66 -26.79
N THR A 903 -1.83 -16.67 -27.03
CA THR A 903 -2.61 -17.85 -27.47
C THR A 903 -2.68 -18.02 -28.99
N ALA A 904 -2.14 -17.07 -29.77
CA ALA A 904 -2.18 -17.13 -31.22
C ALA A 904 -1.23 -18.22 -31.76
N ALA A 905 -1.61 -18.82 -32.89
CA ALA A 905 -0.80 -19.86 -33.54
C ALA A 905 0.59 -19.38 -33.99
N ASN A 906 0.79 -18.06 -34.14
CA ASN A 906 2.06 -17.42 -34.47
C ASN A 906 2.70 -16.66 -33.29
N SER A 907 2.35 -17.01 -32.04
CA SER A 907 3.01 -16.46 -30.86
C SER A 907 4.49 -16.84 -30.82
N CYS A 908 5.37 -15.88 -30.51
CA CYS A 908 6.77 -16.20 -30.23
C CYS A 908 6.99 -16.82 -28.85
N ARG A 909 5.98 -16.83 -27.97
CA ARG A 909 6.05 -17.41 -26.63
C ARG A 909 5.48 -18.82 -26.61
N TYR A 910 6.09 -19.71 -25.82
CA TYR A 910 5.66 -21.09 -25.62
C TYR A 910 5.76 -21.47 -24.15
N LEU A 911 4.72 -22.12 -23.63
CA LEU A 911 4.67 -22.52 -22.21
C LEU A 911 5.65 -23.67 -21.96
N LEU A 912 6.54 -23.52 -20.98
CA LEU A 912 7.43 -24.58 -20.51
C LEU A 912 6.77 -25.36 -19.37
N ASN A 913 6.35 -24.65 -18.31
CA ASN A 913 5.68 -25.23 -17.15
C ASN A 913 4.81 -24.20 -16.40
N LYS A 914 3.82 -24.68 -15.63
CA LYS A 914 3.16 -23.90 -14.59
C LYS A 914 3.43 -24.49 -13.20
N ALA A 915 3.65 -23.61 -12.24
CA ALA A 915 3.80 -23.96 -10.83
C ALA A 915 2.87 -23.12 -9.95
N ARG A 916 2.45 -23.70 -8.82
CA ARG A 916 1.70 -23.06 -7.74
C ARG A 916 2.65 -22.81 -6.57
N VAL A 917 2.66 -21.58 -6.06
CA VAL A 917 3.53 -21.17 -4.96
C VAL A 917 2.75 -20.40 -3.92
N SER A 918 2.89 -20.79 -2.65
CA SER A 918 2.40 -20.00 -1.53
C SER A 918 3.59 -19.45 -0.76
N ILE A 919 3.56 -18.19 -0.33
CA ILE A 919 4.66 -17.54 0.40
C ILE A 919 4.11 -16.90 1.67
N LYS A 920 4.76 -17.18 2.80
CA LYS A 920 4.58 -16.47 4.06
C LYS A 920 5.93 -15.99 4.55
N ALA A 921 6.06 -14.68 4.73
CA ALA A 921 7.33 -14.03 5.07
C ALA A 921 7.16 -12.94 6.12
N ASP A 922 8.13 -12.85 7.02
CA ASP A 922 8.30 -11.70 7.92
C ASP A 922 8.82 -10.51 7.10
N GLY A 923 8.20 -9.35 7.25
CA GLY A 923 8.51 -8.13 6.51
C GLY A 923 8.70 -6.92 7.42
N VAL A 924 9.58 -6.02 6.99
CA VAL A 924 9.80 -4.71 7.61
C VAL A 924 9.08 -3.66 6.77
N PHE A 925 8.01 -3.09 7.31
CA PHE A 925 7.24 -2.01 6.70
C PHE A 925 7.58 -0.68 7.40
N ASP A 926 8.12 0.28 6.66
CA ASP A 926 8.65 1.53 7.20
C ASP A 926 8.35 2.74 6.31
N PHE A 927 8.27 3.92 6.92
CA PHE A 927 8.46 5.21 6.24
C PHE A 927 9.90 5.68 6.44
N VAL A 928 10.58 5.98 5.33
CA VAL A 928 11.99 6.39 5.29
C VAL A 928 12.21 7.48 4.24
N PRO A 929 13.29 8.29 4.34
CA PRO A 929 13.75 9.11 3.21
C PRO A 929 14.12 8.21 2.02
N PHE A 930 13.75 8.65 0.83
CA PHE A 930 14.11 7.99 -0.41
C PHE A 930 15.62 8.14 -0.67
N VAL A 931 16.28 7.03 -0.97
CA VAL A 931 17.66 7.03 -1.44
C VAL A 931 17.61 7.13 -2.95
N ASN A 932 18.28 8.14 -3.52
CA ASN A 932 18.37 8.36 -4.96
C ASN A 932 19.69 7.79 -5.52
N PRO A 933 19.77 6.47 -5.83
CA PRO A 933 21.02 5.83 -6.23
C PRO A 933 21.56 6.33 -7.58
N THR A 934 20.70 6.83 -8.47
CA THR A 934 21.09 7.30 -9.82
C THR A 934 21.38 8.78 -9.89
N GLY A 935 21.13 9.54 -8.82
CA GLY A 935 21.27 10.99 -8.82
C GLY A 935 20.28 11.72 -9.74
N ASN A 936 19.15 11.10 -10.09
CA ASN A 936 18.12 11.75 -10.88
C ASN A 936 17.41 12.82 -10.04
N THR A 937 17.57 14.09 -10.42
CA THR A 937 17.05 15.26 -9.68
C THR A 937 15.54 15.25 -9.48
N THR A 938 14.80 14.48 -10.28
CA THR A 938 13.35 14.28 -10.12
C THR A 938 13.01 13.60 -8.79
N TYR A 939 13.90 12.74 -8.28
CA TYR A 939 13.68 11.97 -7.06
C TYR A 939 14.50 12.46 -5.85
N ASP A 940 15.12 13.63 -5.95
CA ASP A 940 15.84 14.21 -4.84
C ASP A 940 14.88 14.57 -3.70
N LYS A 941 15.32 14.25 -2.47
CA LYS A 941 14.66 14.66 -1.22
C LYS A 941 13.23 14.16 -1.10
N LEU A 942 12.87 13.04 -1.72
CA LEU A 942 11.55 12.45 -1.56
C LEU A 942 11.45 11.62 -0.27
N ASN A 943 10.23 11.48 0.25
CA ASN A 943 9.90 10.44 1.21
C ASN A 943 9.67 9.12 0.48
N ALA A 944 9.77 7.99 1.16
CA ALA A 944 9.51 6.68 0.59
C ALA A 944 8.79 5.74 1.57
N LEU A 945 7.92 4.90 1.00
CA LEU A 945 7.40 3.73 1.65
C LEU A 945 8.34 2.55 1.41
N LYS A 946 8.74 1.86 2.47
CA LYS A 946 9.65 0.72 2.42
C LYS A 946 8.92 -0.54 2.88
N LEU A 947 8.98 -1.59 2.07
CA LEU A 947 8.60 -2.95 2.46
C LEU A 947 9.72 -3.90 2.03
N VAL A 948 10.35 -4.56 3.01
CA VAL A 948 11.40 -5.56 2.75
C VAL A 948 11.00 -6.87 3.42
N LEU A 949 10.78 -7.90 2.61
CA LEU A 949 10.53 -9.26 3.04
C LEU A 949 11.85 -9.95 3.40
N ASN A 950 11.86 -10.66 4.52
CA ASN A 950 13.02 -11.42 4.96
C ASN A 950 13.13 -12.73 4.14
N LYS A 951 14.34 -13.06 3.67
CA LYS A 951 14.64 -14.26 2.86
C LYS A 951 15.26 -15.41 3.67
N ASP A 952 15.59 -15.17 4.93
CA ASP A 952 16.35 -16.09 5.77
C ASP A 952 15.54 -17.34 6.15
N VAL A 953 16.24 -18.46 6.30
CA VAL A 953 15.66 -19.73 6.71
C VAL A 953 15.11 -19.60 8.14
N GLY A 954 13.79 -19.67 8.29
CA GLY A 954 13.07 -19.48 9.56
C GLY A 954 12.26 -18.17 9.65
N LYS A 955 12.46 -17.24 8.72
CA LYS A 955 11.66 -16.00 8.58
C LYS A 955 10.79 -15.98 7.33
N MET A 956 10.99 -16.96 6.46
CA MET A 956 10.15 -17.23 5.30
C MET A 956 9.88 -18.73 5.16
N SER A 957 8.63 -19.05 4.89
CA SER A 957 8.15 -20.37 4.48
C SER A 957 7.42 -20.27 3.15
N TYR A 958 7.58 -21.26 2.29
CA TYR A 958 6.78 -21.39 1.08
C TYR A 958 6.45 -22.85 0.79
N THR A 959 5.43 -23.05 -0.02
CA THR A 959 5.10 -24.34 -0.63
C THR A 959 5.22 -24.20 -2.15
N LEU A 960 5.64 -25.27 -2.83
CA LEU A 960 5.79 -25.31 -4.28
C LEU A 960 5.12 -26.60 -4.78
N ASP A 961 4.24 -26.45 -5.77
CA ASP A 961 3.58 -27.56 -6.44
C ASP A 961 3.73 -27.37 -7.96
N ILE A 962 4.40 -28.33 -8.60
CA ILE A 962 4.65 -28.32 -10.04
C ILE A 962 3.47 -28.99 -10.72
N LEU A 963 2.77 -28.26 -11.59
CA LEU A 963 1.59 -28.77 -12.26
C LEU A 963 1.99 -29.68 -13.44
N GLU A 964 1.30 -30.81 -13.53
CA GLU A 964 1.57 -31.90 -14.48
C GLU A 964 0.45 -32.02 -15.53
N GLY A 965 0.74 -32.61 -16.69
CA GLY A 965 -0.23 -32.81 -17.77
C GLY A 965 -0.12 -31.81 -18.92
N ASN A 966 -0.71 -32.17 -20.06
CA ASN A 966 -0.54 -31.49 -21.35
C ASN A 966 -0.83 -29.97 -21.35
N SER A 967 -1.73 -29.50 -20.50
CA SER A 967 -2.10 -28.07 -20.40
C SER A 967 -1.15 -27.25 -19.53
N PHE A 968 -0.34 -27.90 -18.69
CA PHE A 968 0.51 -27.27 -17.69
C PHE A 968 2.00 -27.51 -17.96
N ASN A 969 2.35 -28.69 -18.49
CA ASN A 969 3.70 -29.14 -18.82
C ASN A 969 3.70 -29.78 -20.22
N PRO A 970 3.62 -28.98 -21.30
CA PRO A 970 3.41 -29.49 -22.66
C PRO A 970 4.59 -30.28 -23.23
N PHE A 971 5.77 -30.13 -22.64
CA PHE A 971 7.00 -30.85 -23.01
C PHE A 971 7.23 -32.11 -22.17
N GLY A 972 6.38 -32.41 -21.18
CA GLY A 972 6.59 -33.58 -20.30
C GLY A 972 7.89 -33.51 -19.51
N LEU A 973 8.30 -32.32 -19.08
CA LEU A 973 9.50 -32.12 -18.25
C LEU A 973 9.32 -32.79 -16.88
N ASP A 974 10.35 -33.45 -16.34
CA ASP A 974 10.27 -34.04 -15.01
C ASP A 974 9.97 -32.96 -13.94
N PRO A 975 8.85 -33.07 -13.19
CA PRO A 975 8.52 -32.17 -12.10
C PRO A 975 9.62 -32.03 -11.04
N LYS A 976 10.42 -33.08 -10.79
CA LYS A 976 11.57 -33.02 -9.89
C LYS A 976 12.69 -32.14 -10.44
N GLY A 977 12.97 -32.25 -11.73
CA GLY A 977 13.94 -31.39 -12.40
C GLY A 977 13.49 -29.94 -12.33
N ILE A 978 12.21 -29.67 -12.60
CA ILE A 978 11.63 -28.32 -12.47
C ILE A 978 11.72 -27.82 -11.04
N PHE A 979 11.39 -28.65 -10.04
CA PHE A 979 11.50 -28.30 -8.63
C PHE A 979 12.94 -27.89 -8.27
N GLN A 980 13.96 -28.66 -8.68
CA GLN A 980 15.37 -28.34 -8.41
C GLN A 980 15.80 -27.00 -9.01
N VAL A 981 15.18 -26.57 -10.10
CA VAL A 981 15.45 -25.28 -10.72
C VAL A 981 14.66 -24.16 -10.06
N VAL A 982 13.37 -24.36 -9.80
CA VAL A 982 12.46 -23.31 -9.30
C VAL A 982 12.64 -23.05 -7.81
N ASP A 983 12.90 -24.07 -6.99
CA ASP A 983 13.01 -23.96 -5.53
C ASP A 983 14.11 -22.95 -5.10
N PRO A 984 15.35 -23.01 -5.63
CA PRO A 984 16.36 -21.99 -5.36
C PRO A 984 15.95 -20.60 -5.88
N LEU A 985 15.28 -20.51 -7.03
CA LEU A 985 14.87 -19.25 -7.66
C LEU A 985 13.87 -18.46 -6.81
N ILE A 986 13.03 -19.12 -6.00
CA ILE A 986 12.12 -18.41 -5.08
C ILE A 986 12.93 -17.49 -4.15
N ARG A 987 14.00 -18.03 -3.53
CA ARG A 987 14.84 -17.30 -2.56
C ARG A 987 15.91 -16.42 -3.20
N SER A 988 16.49 -16.86 -4.32
CA SER A 988 17.62 -16.18 -4.97
C SER A 988 17.19 -15.12 -5.97
N LEU A 989 15.98 -15.24 -6.54
CA LEU A 989 15.49 -14.34 -7.58
C LEU A 989 14.17 -13.67 -7.20
N ILE A 990 13.09 -14.42 -6.97
CA ILE A 990 11.75 -13.85 -6.85
C ILE A 990 11.63 -12.92 -5.64
N VAL A 991 12.04 -13.36 -4.45
CA VAL A 991 11.98 -12.53 -3.23
C VAL A 991 12.91 -11.32 -3.31
N PRO A 992 14.19 -11.45 -3.72
CA PRO A 992 15.05 -10.30 -3.98
C PRO A 992 14.49 -9.31 -5.00
N LEU A 993 13.83 -9.79 -6.06
CA LEU A 993 13.19 -8.95 -7.06
C LEU A 993 12.02 -8.16 -6.47
N VAL A 994 11.13 -8.84 -5.74
CA VAL A 994 10.02 -8.20 -4.99
C VAL A 994 10.57 -7.17 -4.01
N ASN A 995 11.64 -7.52 -3.29
CA ASN A 995 12.32 -6.60 -2.38
C ASN A 995 12.89 -5.41 -3.11
N ASN A 996 13.51 -5.55 -4.28
CA ASN A 996 14.04 -4.41 -5.04
C ASN A 996 12.94 -3.45 -5.50
N VAL A 997 11.78 -3.98 -5.91
CA VAL A 997 10.61 -3.17 -6.30
C VAL A 997 10.00 -2.46 -5.09
N LEU A 998 9.86 -3.15 -3.95
CA LEU A 998 9.17 -2.64 -2.76
C LEU A 998 10.10 -2.00 -1.73
N ARG A 999 11.43 -2.03 -1.96
CA ARG A 999 12.46 -1.55 -1.00
C ARG A 999 12.20 -0.12 -0.60
N GLN A 1000 11.93 0.74 -1.57
CA GLN A 1000 11.62 2.15 -1.39
C GLN A 1000 10.76 2.62 -2.57
N VAL A 1001 9.47 2.77 -2.34
CA VAL A 1001 8.53 3.40 -3.25
C VAL A 1001 8.46 4.89 -2.90
N PRO A 1002 9.03 5.80 -3.72
CA PRO A 1002 9.03 7.22 -3.43
C PRO A 1002 7.62 7.79 -3.48
N LEU A 1003 7.38 8.72 -2.58
CA LEU A 1003 6.14 9.45 -2.44
C LEU A 1003 6.28 10.81 -3.16
N PRO A 1004 5.17 11.37 -3.66
CA PRO A 1004 5.21 12.59 -4.43
C PRO A 1004 5.76 13.77 -3.62
N ARG A 1005 6.51 14.66 -4.29
CA ARG A 1005 7.10 15.86 -3.69
C ARG A 1005 6.06 16.88 -3.24
N THR A 1006 4.87 16.83 -3.81
CA THR A 1006 3.78 17.76 -3.53
C THR A 1006 2.47 17.01 -3.42
N LEU A 1007 1.66 17.38 -2.44
CA LEU A 1007 0.34 16.78 -2.19
C LEU A 1007 -0.74 17.83 -2.41
N THR A 1008 -1.67 17.58 -3.33
CA THR A 1008 -2.73 18.55 -3.69
C THR A 1008 -3.76 18.68 -2.57
N ILE A 1009 -4.16 19.92 -2.25
CA ILE A 1009 -5.26 20.22 -1.33
C ILE A 1009 -6.44 20.75 -2.16
N SER A 1010 -7.48 19.93 -2.33
CA SER A 1010 -8.61 20.23 -3.22
C SER A 1010 -9.47 21.42 -2.78
N SER A 1011 -9.43 21.80 -1.49
CA SER A 1011 -10.22 22.91 -0.94
C SER A 1011 -9.54 24.27 -1.04
N LEU A 1012 -8.22 24.31 -1.27
CA LEU A 1012 -7.45 25.54 -1.27
C LEU A 1012 -7.12 25.95 -2.70
N TYR A 1013 -7.38 27.22 -3.00
CA TYR A 1013 -7.25 27.76 -4.34
C TYR A 1013 -6.31 28.97 -4.34
N HIS A 1014 -5.53 29.10 -5.40
CA HIS A 1014 -4.65 30.24 -5.60
C HIS A 1014 -5.45 31.56 -5.56
N PRO A 1015 -4.87 32.65 -5.03
CA PRO A 1015 -5.56 33.92 -4.82
C PRO A 1015 -6.27 34.46 -6.07
N THR A 1016 -5.71 34.24 -7.27
CA THR A 1016 -6.16 34.93 -8.51
C THR A 1016 -6.64 34.03 -9.66
N ASN A 1017 -6.21 32.78 -9.78
CA ASN A 1017 -6.37 31.98 -11.02
C ASN A 1017 -7.07 30.62 -10.82
N ASN A 1018 -7.71 30.38 -9.67
CA ASN A 1018 -8.47 29.15 -9.35
C ASN A 1018 -7.68 27.83 -9.51
N THR A 1019 -6.33 27.83 -9.54
CA THR A 1019 -5.52 26.61 -9.43
C THR A 1019 -5.56 26.10 -7.99
N THR A 1020 -5.48 24.78 -7.77
CA THR A 1020 -5.44 24.21 -6.41
C THR A 1020 -4.06 24.37 -5.78
N CYS A 1021 -4.01 24.61 -4.47
CA CYS A 1021 -2.77 24.69 -3.71
C CYS A 1021 -2.28 23.29 -3.30
N ASN A 1022 -1.00 23.21 -2.93
CA ASN A 1022 -0.30 21.97 -2.59
C ASN A 1022 0.43 22.07 -1.24
N ILE A 1023 0.69 20.95 -0.58
CA ILE A 1023 1.66 20.80 0.52
C ILE A 1023 2.98 20.35 -0.06
N LYS A 1024 4.08 21.07 0.25
CA LYS A 1024 5.45 20.58 0.01
C LYS A 1024 5.74 19.38 0.91
N ALA A 1025 5.89 18.23 0.29
CA ALA A 1025 6.09 16.92 0.93
C ALA A 1025 7.50 16.34 0.67
N ASP A 1026 8.46 17.18 0.27
CA ASP A 1026 9.87 16.82 0.27
C ASP A 1026 10.44 16.76 1.70
N THR A 1027 11.47 15.96 1.90
CA THR A 1027 12.12 15.68 3.19
C THR A 1027 12.75 16.91 3.88
N ASP A 1028 13.02 18.01 3.16
CA ASP A 1028 13.49 19.26 3.78
C ASP A 1028 12.36 20.00 4.52
N ASN A 1029 11.12 19.80 4.07
CA ASN A 1029 9.93 20.47 4.60
C ASN A 1029 9.06 19.54 5.45
N LEU A 1030 8.94 18.28 5.05
CA LEU A 1030 8.07 17.28 5.64
C LEU A 1030 8.67 15.88 5.52
N MET A 1031 8.88 15.22 6.65
CA MET A 1031 9.47 13.89 6.71
C MET A 1031 8.50 12.90 7.33
N LEU A 1032 8.33 11.77 6.66
CA LEU A 1032 7.59 10.62 7.17
C LEU A 1032 8.55 9.69 7.93
N ARG A 1033 8.16 9.27 9.13
CA ARG A 1033 8.97 8.42 10.00
C ARG A 1033 8.14 7.31 10.63
N THR A 1034 8.84 6.24 11.00
CA THR A 1034 8.31 5.13 11.79
C THR A 1034 9.15 4.96 13.04
N PHE A 1035 8.50 4.71 14.17
CA PHE A 1035 9.13 4.63 15.48
C PHE A 1035 8.99 3.25 16.09
N ASN A 1036 9.91 2.95 17.01
CA ASN A 1036 9.86 1.74 17.81
C ASN A 1036 8.71 1.82 18.82
N VAL A 1037 8.05 0.68 19.05
CA VAL A 1037 7.05 0.53 20.10
C VAL A 1037 7.54 -0.54 21.06
N THR A 1038 7.33 -0.34 22.36
CA THR A 1038 7.78 -1.30 23.38
C THR A 1038 6.76 -2.43 23.47
N PRO A 1039 7.13 -3.71 23.26
CA PRO A 1039 6.21 -4.83 23.43
C PRO A 1039 5.57 -4.80 24.83
N GLY A 1040 4.24 -4.91 24.88
CA GLY A 1040 3.47 -4.88 26.13
C GLY A 1040 3.13 -3.49 26.67
N SER A 1041 3.66 -2.39 26.10
CA SER A 1041 3.18 -1.03 26.43
C SER A 1041 1.79 -0.74 25.86
N GLU A 1042 1.36 -1.55 24.90
CA GLU A 1042 0.08 -1.47 24.21
C GLU A 1042 -0.48 -2.90 24.05
N PRO A 1043 -1.82 -3.07 24.05
CA PRO A 1043 -2.45 -4.39 24.03
C PRO A 1043 -2.23 -5.19 22.74
N TYR A 1044 -1.86 -4.53 21.64
CA TYR A 1044 -1.65 -5.14 20.34
C TYR A 1044 -0.60 -4.37 19.50
N PRO A 1045 0.08 -5.05 18.56
CA PRO A 1045 1.07 -4.41 17.70
C PRO A 1045 0.41 -3.53 16.63
N TYR A 1046 1.00 -2.37 16.38
CA TYR A 1046 0.61 -1.45 15.30
C TYR A 1046 1.84 -0.71 14.78
N LEU A 1047 1.81 -0.24 13.53
CA LEU A 1047 2.87 0.62 13.02
C LEU A 1047 2.71 2.04 13.57
N PHE A 1048 3.68 2.50 14.36
CA PHE A 1048 3.70 3.87 14.85
C PHE A 1048 4.40 4.79 13.85
N GLY A 1049 3.61 5.56 13.09
CA GLY A 1049 4.07 6.50 12.08
C GLY A 1049 3.96 7.96 12.52
N ALA A 1050 4.77 8.83 11.94
CA ALA A 1050 4.62 10.28 12.03
C ALA A 1050 4.84 10.99 10.70
N LEU A 1051 4.16 12.12 10.56
CA LEU A 1051 4.41 13.17 9.59
C LEU A 1051 4.95 14.38 10.35
N GLN A 1052 6.25 14.66 10.18
CA GLN A 1052 6.98 15.67 10.95
C GLN A 1052 7.50 16.77 10.03
N PHE A 1053 7.22 18.02 10.36
CA PHE A 1053 7.76 19.17 9.63
C PHE A 1053 9.24 19.37 9.95
N GLN A 1054 10.02 19.73 8.93
CA GLN A 1054 11.49 19.82 8.98
C GLN A 1054 11.99 21.22 8.61
N GLY A 1055 13.26 21.50 8.91
CA GLY A 1055 13.90 22.77 8.58
C GLY A 1055 13.12 23.98 9.10
N ALA A 1056 12.94 24.99 8.24
CA ALA A 1056 12.14 26.18 8.58
C ALA A 1056 10.67 25.82 8.87
N ALA A 1057 10.13 24.80 8.20
CA ALA A 1057 8.74 24.35 8.37
C ALA A 1057 8.50 23.71 9.74
N ALA A 1058 9.53 23.20 10.43
CA ALA A 1058 9.38 22.70 11.80
C ALA A 1058 8.85 23.77 12.77
N SER A 1059 9.26 25.03 12.56
CA SER A 1059 8.84 26.19 13.36
C SER A 1059 7.65 26.94 12.73
N ASN A 1060 7.42 26.77 11.43
CA ASN A 1060 6.28 27.36 10.71
C ASN A 1060 5.65 26.36 9.73
N PRO A 1061 4.91 25.35 10.21
CA PRO A 1061 4.39 24.27 9.36
C PRO A 1061 3.52 24.76 8.19
N ALA A 1062 2.81 25.87 8.38
CA ALA A 1062 1.96 26.44 7.35
C ALA A 1062 2.73 26.95 6.14
N SER A 1063 4.06 27.19 6.22
CA SER A 1063 4.88 27.58 5.07
C SER A 1063 4.99 26.51 3.98
N THR A 1064 4.64 25.26 4.31
CA THR A 1064 4.63 24.15 3.35
C THR A 1064 3.49 24.25 2.33
N ILE A 1065 2.43 25.02 2.62
CA ILE A 1065 1.33 25.24 1.69
C ILE A 1065 1.78 26.20 0.60
N VAL A 1066 1.71 25.80 -0.67
CA VAL A 1066 2.10 26.64 -1.81
C VAL A 1066 1.04 26.55 -2.89
N CYS A 1067 0.63 27.70 -3.38
CA CYS A 1067 -0.33 27.80 -4.48
C CYS A 1067 0.46 28.09 -5.77
N PRO A 1068 0.45 27.15 -6.74
CA PRO A 1068 1.18 27.28 -8.00
C PRO A 1068 0.53 28.25 -8.99
#